data_AF-A0A7V1Z989-F1
#
_entry.id   AF-A0A7V1Z989-F1
#
_cell.length_a   1.000
_cell.length_b   1.000
_cell.length_c   1.000
_cell.angle_alpha   90.00
_cell.angle_beta   90.00
_cell.angle_gamma   90.00
#
_symmetry.space_group_name_H-M   'P 1'
#
loop_
_entity.id
_entity.type
_entity.pdbx_description
1 polymer ?
#
loop_
_entity_poly.entity_id
_entity_poly.type
_entity_poly.pdbx_seq_one_letter_code
_entity_poly.pdbx_strand_id
1 'polypeptide(L)'
;MTWIQAGSPHIWRIAPSSFDQHGNPIFDGRGWQKLLTDPIYVARAQRKATALYGGNELADKFEWEWEFVDGSPGEGFYVCARGGKPFDANSAPQYKISRYVPDGKGGYVLKWRTGRAVYGRQLGALAEPGEIYSALIITRPVNGLLGVQDSWGGLYHIYTDDGLYVDTLFSDSFRYPLPKGGVYFLGGENFSGYHFLNKKNGKVYICMTANNPCCLFEVQGWTSQQNPVRRLTTLPRAVTLEAQQIASPPEHALRLRGGAGKAWLARFYPALGGPPSLDGSLEGWQTCTPVSFQASDQQTVEVRCLYDPEHLYLRWHARLGRRFEAKPLHPADRIFTHDRGADTLSFYLQGDPQAKPGTDRPGDVRLVFGIFEENGRLRPVCLGMYPKWSGPGKANPVTYGSAVTPAAFEHVALLEDVRLNYQLDADGQGFVLVAAVPRKVLPRLPPLHGGLRSFVNFEATFGGRNKFWWANADGSASVITLDEPAEARLYQGSWAPAQWVDIHNQAIRSWNVIGPFGFERLPRLRHVEDRPIIWETLLRATFPPETQVDLKARYQGPMTQTRQKQRTLTWQSYNTGAGDFLDFQQALDWKQYPDEGAAYAVAYIYSPAAADIQLRLLHAGGTHALRVWLNDKLLPPVVQGETFSPQWFPVAPAREKPVSGRTVQATAPQAVRLQAGWNQLLLRFDWIWGAQQVDVLIDGDERILWQLRLQAQPPDHASK
;
A
#
# COMPACT_ATOMS: atom_id res chain seq x y z
N MET A 1 -23.00 -17.04 -32.34
CA MET A 1 -22.79 -16.72 -30.91
C MET A 1 -21.35 -16.99 -30.54
N THR A 2 -20.75 -16.12 -29.73
CA THR A 2 -19.43 -16.30 -29.11
C THR A 2 -19.59 -16.49 -27.61
N TRP A 3 -18.74 -17.32 -27.01
CA TRP A 3 -18.84 -17.69 -25.61
C TRP A 3 -17.46 -17.83 -24.98
N ILE A 4 -17.30 -17.31 -23.78
CA ILE A 4 -16.08 -17.46 -22.98
C ILE A 4 -16.27 -18.68 -22.08
N GLN A 5 -15.37 -19.66 -22.17
CA GLN A 5 -15.45 -20.84 -21.32
C GLN A 5 -14.80 -20.55 -19.96
N ALA A 6 -15.61 -20.47 -18.92
CA ALA A 6 -15.13 -20.37 -17.55
C ALA A 6 -14.20 -21.55 -17.19
N GLY A 7 -13.12 -21.26 -16.46
CA GLY A 7 -12.08 -22.20 -16.10
C GLY A 7 -11.07 -22.52 -17.21
N SER A 8 -11.09 -21.80 -18.35
CA SER A 8 -10.27 -22.09 -19.52
C SER A 8 -9.65 -20.82 -20.12
N PRO A 9 -8.48 -20.88 -20.81
CA PRO A 9 -7.97 -19.74 -21.58
C PRO A 9 -8.64 -19.61 -22.97
N HIS A 10 -9.75 -20.32 -23.22
CA HIS A 10 -10.35 -20.44 -24.55
C HIS A 10 -11.66 -19.64 -24.69
N ILE A 11 -11.81 -19.04 -25.87
CA ILE A 11 -13.09 -18.49 -26.34
C ILE A 11 -13.59 -19.39 -27.46
N TRP A 12 -14.88 -19.63 -27.47
CA TRP A 12 -15.57 -20.52 -28.40
C TRP A 12 -16.59 -19.75 -29.24
N ARG A 13 -16.95 -20.32 -30.39
CA ARG A 13 -18.03 -19.83 -31.23
C ARG A 13 -18.91 -20.98 -31.70
N ILE A 14 -20.18 -20.67 -31.90
CA ILE A 14 -21.15 -21.53 -32.59
C ILE A 14 -21.87 -20.69 -33.64
N ALA A 15 -21.90 -21.18 -34.86
CA ALA A 15 -22.72 -20.60 -35.93
C ALA A 15 -24.18 -21.04 -35.75
N PRO A 16 -25.17 -20.21 -36.09
CA PRO A 16 -26.56 -20.67 -36.10
C PRO A 16 -26.71 -21.80 -37.12
N SER A 17 -27.44 -22.86 -36.75
CA SER A 17 -27.75 -23.97 -37.65
C SER A 17 -28.88 -23.60 -38.62
N SER A 18 -29.78 -22.72 -38.20
CA SER A 18 -30.84 -22.13 -39.02
C SER A 18 -31.35 -20.83 -38.40
N PHE A 19 -32.39 -20.25 -38.98
CA PHE A 19 -33.14 -19.13 -38.42
C PHE A 19 -34.63 -19.47 -38.36
N ASP A 20 -35.32 -18.99 -37.34
CA ASP A 20 -36.78 -19.12 -37.26
C ASP A 20 -37.50 -18.16 -38.23
N GLN A 21 -38.82 -18.24 -38.29
CA GLN A 21 -39.66 -17.39 -39.16
C GLN A 21 -39.58 -15.88 -38.85
N HIS A 22 -39.04 -15.50 -37.69
CA HIS A 22 -38.83 -14.12 -37.27
C HIS A 22 -37.39 -13.66 -37.50
N GLY A 23 -36.53 -14.54 -38.03
CA GLY A 23 -35.11 -14.26 -38.24
C GLY A 23 -34.26 -14.41 -36.99
N ASN A 24 -34.77 -15.02 -35.92
CA ASN A 24 -33.95 -15.33 -34.75
C ASN A 24 -33.04 -16.53 -35.05
N PRO A 25 -31.77 -16.49 -34.61
CA PRO A 25 -30.85 -17.60 -34.82
C PRO A 25 -31.25 -18.82 -33.98
N ILE A 26 -31.26 -20.00 -34.60
CA ILE A 26 -31.42 -21.29 -33.92
C ILE A 26 -30.03 -21.92 -33.76
N PHE A 27 -29.71 -22.34 -32.54
CA PHE A 27 -28.47 -23.06 -32.22
C PHE A 27 -28.83 -24.47 -31.74
N ASP A 28 -28.31 -25.51 -32.41
CA ASP A 28 -28.58 -26.91 -32.07
C ASP A 28 -27.63 -27.48 -30.99
N GLY A 29 -26.74 -26.63 -30.46
CA GLY A 29 -25.72 -26.98 -29.47
C GLY A 29 -24.57 -27.83 -30.03
N ARG A 30 -24.63 -28.26 -31.29
CA ARG A 30 -23.60 -29.04 -31.98
C ARG A 30 -22.71 -28.10 -32.78
N GLY A 31 -21.42 -28.41 -32.91
CA GLY A 31 -20.52 -27.60 -33.75
C GLY A 31 -19.91 -26.37 -33.07
N TRP A 32 -19.75 -26.38 -31.75
CA TRP A 32 -18.85 -25.45 -31.08
C TRP A 32 -17.44 -25.58 -31.63
N GLN A 33 -16.86 -24.44 -32.00
CA GLN A 33 -15.49 -24.34 -32.51
C GLN A 33 -14.68 -23.43 -31.60
N LYS A 34 -13.47 -23.84 -31.26
CA LYS A 34 -12.53 -22.97 -30.54
C LYS A 34 -12.20 -21.79 -31.44
N LEU A 35 -12.52 -20.60 -30.97
CA LEU A 35 -12.28 -19.35 -31.69
C LEU A 35 -10.85 -18.87 -31.47
N LEU A 36 -10.42 -18.74 -30.20
CA LEU A 36 -9.07 -18.34 -29.85
C LEU A 36 -8.65 -18.89 -28.49
N THR A 37 -7.33 -18.89 -28.25
CA THR A 37 -6.71 -19.14 -26.95
C THR A 37 -5.99 -17.86 -26.55
N ASP A 38 -6.19 -17.42 -25.31
CA ASP A 38 -5.49 -16.23 -24.80
C ASP A 38 -4.00 -16.51 -24.56
N PRO A 39 -3.08 -15.79 -25.22
CA PRO A 39 -1.65 -16.07 -25.11
C PRO A 39 -1.05 -15.64 -23.77
N ILE A 40 -1.64 -14.64 -23.09
CA ILE A 40 -1.17 -14.19 -21.78
C ILE A 40 -1.49 -15.23 -20.71
N TYR A 41 -2.71 -15.75 -20.72
CA TYR A 41 -3.15 -16.80 -19.81
C TYR A 41 -2.32 -18.09 -19.98
N VAL A 42 -2.05 -18.49 -21.23
CA VAL A 42 -1.12 -19.60 -21.50
C VAL A 42 0.28 -19.33 -20.94
N ALA A 43 0.83 -18.14 -21.19
CA ALA A 43 2.15 -17.78 -20.67
C ALA A 43 2.19 -17.79 -19.13
N ARG A 44 1.11 -17.38 -18.46
CA ARG A 44 1.01 -17.39 -17.00
C ARG A 44 0.90 -18.79 -16.42
N ALA A 45 0.03 -19.63 -16.98
CA ALA A 45 -0.08 -21.02 -16.56
C ALA A 45 1.28 -21.75 -16.67
N GLN A 46 2.10 -21.37 -17.65
CA GLN A 46 3.44 -21.88 -17.87
C GLN A 46 4.55 -21.16 -17.08
N ARG A 47 4.21 -20.14 -16.28
CA ARG A 47 5.17 -19.27 -15.55
C ARG A 47 6.22 -18.59 -16.45
N LYS A 48 5.82 -18.21 -17.66
CA LYS A 48 6.65 -17.52 -18.66
C LYS A 48 6.21 -16.09 -18.95
N ALA A 49 5.11 -15.63 -18.33
CA ALA A 49 4.64 -14.25 -18.49
C ALA A 49 5.66 -13.26 -17.91
N THR A 50 6.01 -12.23 -18.68
CA THR A 50 6.95 -11.19 -18.25
C THR A 50 6.19 -9.96 -17.77
N ALA A 51 6.85 -9.03 -17.07
CA ALA A 51 6.22 -7.78 -16.63
C ALA A 51 5.54 -6.99 -17.79
N LEU A 52 6.11 -7.07 -19.00
CA LEU A 52 5.56 -6.45 -20.21
C LEU A 52 4.45 -7.29 -20.86
N TYR A 53 4.51 -8.62 -20.73
CA TYR A 53 3.61 -9.57 -21.40
C TYR A 53 2.86 -10.42 -20.36
N GLY A 54 2.00 -9.78 -19.56
CA GLY A 54 1.02 -10.46 -18.70
C GLY A 54 1.48 -10.77 -17.27
N GLY A 55 2.66 -10.34 -16.86
CA GLY A 55 3.14 -10.49 -15.47
C GLY A 55 2.27 -9.75 -14.46
N ASN A 56 1.54 -8.72 -14.90
CA ASN A 56 0.58 -7.97 -14.09
C ASN A 56 -0.83 -8.57 -14.06
N GLU A 57 -1.12 -9.68 -14.74
CA GLU A 57 -2.42 -10.31 -14.59
C GLU A 57 -2.55 -10.98 -13.22
N LEU A 58 -3.79 -11.22 -12.80
CA LEU A 58 -4.13 -11.94 -11.58
C LEU A 58 -4.72 -13.33 -11.87
N ALA A 59 -5.04 -13.63 -13.14
CA ALA A 59 -5.60 -14.91 -13.57
C ALA A 59 -4.75 -15.54 -14.70
N ASP A 60 -4.86 -16.86 -14.86
CA ASP A 60 -4.25 -17.65 -15.94
C ASP A 60 -5.30 -18.35 -16.82
N LYS A 61 -6.56 -17.94 -16.70
CA LYS A 61 -7.73 -18.42 -17.44
C LYS A 61 -8.87 -17.40 -17.32
N PHE A 62 -9.86 -17.52 -18.17
CA PHE A 62 -11.16 -16.87 -18.01
C PHE A 62 -11.89 -17.56 -16.85
N GLU A 63 -12.18 -16.85 -15.77
CA GLU A 63 -12.69 -17.45 -14.53
C GLU A 63 -14.18 -17.18 -14.28
N TRP A 64 -14.76 -16.22 -15.00
CA TRP A 64 -16.04 -15.63 -14.64
C TRP A 64 -17.07 -15.70 -15.76
N GLU A 65 -18.31 -15.97 -15.36
CA GLU A 65 -19.47 -16.05 -16.25
C GLU A 65 -19.87 -14.68 -16.83
N TRP A 66 -19.38 -13.61 -16.19
CA TRP A 66 -19.67 -12.21 -16.50
C TRP A 66 -18.66 -11.55 -17.43
N GLU A 67 -17.80 -12.35 -18.07
CA GLU A 67 -16.85 -11.86 -19.06
C GLU A 67 -17.51 -11.81 -20.44
N PHE A 68 -17.29 -10.73 -21.18
CA PHE A 68 -17.97 -10.50 -22.45
C PHE A 68 -16.99 -10.42 -23.61
N VAL A 69 -17.45 -10.94 -24.74
CA VAL A 69 -16.77 -10.87 -26.03
C VAL A 69 -17.72 -10.30 -27.08
N ASP A 70 -17.26 -9.31 -27.83
CA ASP A 70 -17.98 -8.76 -28.98
C ASP A 70 -17.02 -8.56 -30.15
N GLY A 71 -17.52 -8.64 -31.38
CA GLY A 71 -16.73 -8.52 -32.60
C GLY A 71 -17.21 -9.43 -33.72
N SER A 72 -16.34 -9.62 -34.71
CA SER A 72 -16.66 -10.42 -35.88
C SER A 72 -15.45 -11.22 -36.36
N PRO A 73 -15.65 -12.35 -37.07
CA PRO A 73 -14.54 -13.13 -37.58
C PRO A 73 -13.60 -12.36 -38.51
N GLY A 74 -14.12 -11.41 -39.29
CA GLY A 74 -13.35 -10.63 -40.27
C GLY A 74 -12.60 -9.44 -39.67
N GLU A 75 -13.13 -8.80 -38.62
CA GLU A 75 -12.50 -7.62 -38.01
C GLU A 75 -11.68 -7.97 -36.75
N GLY A 76 -12.02 -9.06 -36.07
CA GLY A 76 -11.47 -9.43 -34.78
C GLY A 76 -12.45 -9.22 -33.62
N PHE A 77 -11.97 -9.46 -32.41
CA PHE A 77 -12.78 -9.52 -31.19
C PHE A 77 -12.24 -8.60 -30.10
N TYR A 78 -13.15 -8.01 -29.35
CA TYR A 78 -12.90 -7.29 -28.11
C TYR A 78 -13.39 -8.12 -26.96
N VAL A 79 -12.60 -8.18 -25.89
CA VAL A 79 -12.91 -8.99 -24.71
C VAL A 79 -12.76 -8.13 -23.47
N CYS A 80 -13.79 -8.12 -22.63
CA CYS A 80 -13.71 -7.64 -21.27
C CYS A 80 -13.64 -8.84 -20.32
N ALA A 81 -12.52 -8.98 -19.65
CA ALA A 81 -12.21 -10.09 -18.74
C ALA A 81 -11.95 -9.60 -17.32
N ARG A 82 -12.19 -10.48 -16.35
CA ARG A 82 -11.97 -10.25 -14.91
C ARG A 82 -10.80 -11.11 -14.45
N GLY A 83 -9.96 -10.56 -13.58
CA GLY A 83 -8.78 -11.25 -13.07
C GLY A 83 -8.78 -11.35 -11.55
N GLY A 84 -8.36 -12.51 -11.04
CA GLY A 84 -8.21 -12.77 -9.61
C GLY A 84 -9.53 -13.07 -8.90
N LYS A 85 -9.42 -13.45 -7.63
CA LYS A 85 -10.58 -13.74 -6.78
C LYS A 85 -11.40 -12.46 -6.58
N PRO A 86 -12.70 -12.44 -6.92
CA PRO A 86 -13.54 -11.29 -6.74
C PRO A 86 -13.78 -11.04 -5.27
N PHE A 87 -14.09 -9.80 -4.98
CA PHE A 87 -14.46 -9.38 -3.64
C PHE A 87 -15.96 -9.58 -3.39
N ASP A 88 -16.77 -9.37 -4.43
CA ASP A 88 -18.22 -9.62 -4.47
C ASP A 88 -18.68 -9.88 -5.92
N ALA A 89 -20.00 -9.92 -6.16
CA ALA A 89 -20.56 -10.18 -7.50
C ALA A 89 -20.17 -9.12 -8.56
N ASN A 90 -19.96 -7.88 -8.14
CA ASN A 90 -19.67 -6.75 -9.01
C ASN A 90 -18.18 -6.42 -9.06
N SER A 91 -17.46 -6.57 -7.96
CA SER A 91 -16.11 -6.05 -7.84
C SER A 91 -15.03 -7.14 -7.83
N ALA A 92 -13.98 -6.91 -8.62
CA ALA A 92 -12.84 -7.79 -8.78
C ALA A 92 -11.55 -6.97 -8.75
N PRO A 93 -10.42 -7.59 -8.36
CA PRO A 93 -9.16 -6.88 -8.28
C PRO A 93 -8.56 -6.51 -9.64
N GLN A 94 -9.12 -6.99 -10.74
CA GLN A 94 -8.65 -6.69 -12.08
C GLN A 94 -9.79 -6.77 -13.11
N TYR A 95 -9.81 -5.76 -13.99
CA TYR A 95 -10.58 -5.75 -15.24
C TYR A 95 -9.63 -5.49 -16.39
N LYS A 96 -9.74 -6.29 -17.45
CA LYS A 96 -8.93 -6.18 -18.66
C LYS A 96 -9.78 -6.08 -19.90
N ILE A 97 -9.44 -5.12 -20.74
CA ILE A 97 -10.03 -4.92 -22.06
C ILE A 97 -8.97 -5.34 -23.07
N SER A 98 -9.31 -6.28 -23.94
CA SER A 98 -8.37 -6.88 -24.88
C SER A 98 -8.89 -6.79 -26.30
N ARG A 99 -7.99 -6.65 -27.27
CA ARG A 99 -8.31 -6.73 -28.70
C ARG A 99 -7.51 -7.83 -29.36
N TYR A 100 -8.21 -8.73 -30.03
CA TYR A 100 -7.65 -9.77 -30.89
C TYR A 100 -7.98 -9.46 -32.33
N VAL A 101 -7.00 -9.60 -33.22
CA VAL A 101 -7.16 -9.39 -34.67
C VAL A 101 -6.83 -10.66 -35.44
N PRO A 102 -7.43 -10.90 -36.61
CA PRO A 102 -7.09 -12.04 -37.44
C PRO A 102 -5.59 -12.09 -37.75
N ASP A 103 -4.98 -13.26 -37.65
CA ASP A 103 -3.55 -13.47 -37.92
C ASP A 103 -3.24 -13.79 -39.40
N GLY A 104 -4.27 -13.87 -40.24
CA GLY A 104 -4.16 -14.26 -41.65
C GLY A 104 -3.95 -15.77 -41.90
N LYS A 105 -3.91 -16.59 -40.84
CA LYS A 105 -3.68 -18.05 -40.85
C LYS A 105 -4.86 -18.84 -40.28
N GLY A 106 -6.01 -18.19 -40.12
CA GLY A 106 -7.22 -18.79 -39.54
C GLY A 106 -7.30 -18.71 -38.01
N GLY A 107 -6.38 -17.99 -37.36
CA GLY A 107 -6.36 -17.72 -35.93
C GLY A 107 -6.44 -16.22 -35.61
N TYR A 108 -6.13 -15.89 -34.35
CA TYR A 108 -6.15 -14.53 -33.84
C TYR A 108 -4.90 -14.23 -33.02
N VAL A 109 -4.40 -13.00 -33.13
CA VAL A 109 -3.30 -12.47 -32.31
C VAL A 109 -3.81 -11.36 -31.40
N LEU A 110 -3.35 -11.38 -30.15
CA LEU A 110 -3.60 -10.29 -29.21
C LEU A 110 -2.85 -9.03 -29.69
N LYS A 111 -3.61 -7.99 -30.07
CA LYS A 111 -3.07 -6.70 -30.53
C LYS A 111 -2.71 -5.79 -29.37
N TRP A 112 -3.59 -5.69 -28.38
CA TRP A 112 -3.38 -4.90 -27.18
C TRP A 112 -4.26 -5.42 -26.04
N ARG A 113 -3.85 -5.11 -24.81
CA ARG A 113 -4.61 -5.33 -23.58
C ARG A 113 -4.40 -4.16 -22.62
N THR A 114 -5.49 -3.59 -22.12
CA THR A 114 -5.52 -2.45 -21.22
C THR A 114 -6.51 -2.71 -20.07
N GLY A 115 -6.73 -1.73 -19.20
CA GLY A 115 -7.73 -1.78 -18.12
C GLY A 115 -7.12 -1.54 -16.74
N ARG A 116 -7.85 -0.76 -15.94
CA ARG A 116 -7.48 -0.35 -14.59
C ARG A 116 -8.71 -0.53 -13.69
N ALA A 117 -8.61 -1.44 -12.72
CA ALA A 117 -9.66 -1.64 -11.73
C ALA A 117 -9.57 -0.59 -10.63
N VAL A 118 -10.72 -0.15 -10.11
CA VAL A 118 -10.76 0.55 -8.83
C VAL A 118 -10.33 -0.42 -7.76
N TYR A 119 -9.23 -0.09 -7.12
CA TYR A 119 -8.63 -0.95 -6.14
C TYR A 119 -9.10 -0.49 -4.74
N GLY A 120 -9.70 -1.40 -3.96
CA GLY A 120 -10.09 -1.13 -2.57
C GLY A 120 -11.47 -0.50 -2.42
N ARG A 121 -12.36 -0.71 -3.38
CA ARG A 121 -13.72 -0.18 -3.35
C ARG A 121 -14.50 -0.60 -2.09
N GLN A 122 -14.27 -1.82 -1.57
CA GLN A 122 -14.86 -2.32 -0.32
C GLN A 122 -14.40 -1.51 0.91
N LEU A 123 -13.31 -0.75 0.78
CA LEU A 123 -12.75 0.13 1.80
C LEU A 123 -13.13 1.61 1.56
N GLY A 124 -14.06 1.88 0.63
CA GLY A 124 -14.55 3.22 0.33
C GLY A 124 -13.83 3.95 -0.82
N ALA A 125 -12.91 3.30 -1.53
CA ALA A 125 -12.24 3.92 -2.68
C ALA A 125 -13.24 4.31 -3.77
N LEU A 126 -12.93 5.42 -4.47
CA LEU A 126 -13.69 5.92 -5.60
C LEU A 126 -12.85 5.84 -6.87
N ALA A 127 -13.49 5.66 -8.01
CA ALA A 127 -12.87 5.63 -9.32
C ALA A 127 -12.25 6.98 -9.65
N GLU A 128 -10.98 6.96 -10.00
CA GLU A 128 -10.33 8.03 -10.75
C GLU A 128 -10.60 7.86 -12.26
N PRO A 129 -10.36 8.90 -13.10
CA PRO A 129 -10.57 8.79 -14.54
C PRO A 129 -9.91 7.56 -15.16
N GLY A 130 -10.73 6.74 -15.84
CA GLY A 130 -10.30 5.50 -16.49
C GLY A 130 -10.19 4.27 -15.58
N GLU A 131 -10.55 4.41 -14.29
CA GLU A 131 -10.73 3.27 -13.40
C GLU A 131 -12.15 2.70 -13.48
N ILE A 132 -12.23 1.38 -13.38
CA ILE A 132 -13.44 0.59 -13.55
C ILE A 132 -13.79 -0.05 -12.20
N TYR A 133 -14.99 0.21 -11.67
CA TYR A 133 -15.52 -0.48 -10.50
C TYR A 133 -15.93 -1.91 -10.84
N SER A 134 -16.65 -2.06 -11.96
CA SER A 134 -17.13 -3.36 -12.45
C SER A 134 -17.34 -3.35 -13.96
N ALA A 135 -16.43 -3.90 -14.76
CA ALA A 135 -16.73 -4.05 -16.19
C ALA A 135 -17.55 -5.32 -16.45
N LEU A 136 -18.57 -5.17 -17.29
CA LEU A 136 -19.44 -6.25 -17.73
C LEU A 136 -19.50 -6.26 -19.26
N ILE A 137 -20.28 -5.38 -19.86
CA ILE A 137 -20.52 -5.37 -21.31
C ILE A 137 -19.42 -4.58 -22.03
N ILE A 138 -18.89 -5.19 -23.08
CA ILE A 138 -18.08 -4.52 -24.08
C ILE A 138 -18.84 -4.47 -25.39
N THR A 139 -18.79 -3.34 -26.07
CA THR A 139 -19.48 -3.15 -27.35
C THR A 139 -18.47 -2.75 -28.42
N ARG A 140 -18.45 -3.48 -29.54
CA ARG A 140 -17.58 -3.23 -30.69
C ARG A 140 -17.63 -1.77 -31.13
N PRO A 141 -16.54 -1.23 -31.68
CA PRO A 141 -16.44 0.19 -31.90
C PRO A 141 -17.34 0.68 -33.04
N VAL A 142 -17.83 1.90 -32.88
CA VAL A 142 -18.38 2.71 -33.98
C VAL A 142 -17.37 3.81 -34.29
N ASN A 143 -16.93 3.88 -35.54
CA ASN A 143 -15.99 4.91 -36.00
C ASN A 143 -14.79 5.13 -35.05
N GLY A 144 -14.12 4.04 -34.66
CA GLY A 144 -12.89 4.09 -33.86
C GLY A 144 -13.05 4.23 -32.35
N LEU A 145 -14.28 4.30 -31.81
CA LEU A 145 -14.54 4.35 -30.38
C LEU A 145 -15.26 3.11 -29.88
N LEU A 146 -14.72 2.49 -28.84
CA LEU A 146 -15.19 1.30 -28.13
C LEU A 146 -15.85 1.74 -26.82
N GLY A 147 -16.95 1.08 -26.44
CA GLY A 147 -17.65 1.31 -25.19
C GLY A 147 -17.49 0.13 -24.23
N VAL A 148 -17.24 0.43 -22.95
CA VAL A 148 -17.18 -0.54 -21.86
C VAL A 148 -18.09 -0.08 -20.74
N GLN A 149 -19.10 -0.88 -20.44
CA GLN A 149 -20.05 -0.59 -19.39
C GLN A 149 -19.46 -0.90 -18.02
N ASP A 150 -19.58 0.05 -17.09
CA ASP A 150 -19.43 -0.20 -15.66
C ASP A 150 -20.78 -0.55 -15.03
N SER A 151 -20.90 -1.79 -14.55
CA SER A 151 -22.16 -2.31 -14.02
C SER A 151 -22.48 -1.86 -12.59
N TRP A 152 -21.63 -1.05 -11.94
CA TRP A 152 -21.81 -0.73 -10.52
C TRP A 152 -21.83 0.76 -10.22
N GLY A 153 -20.92 1.53 -10.83
CA GLY A 153 -20.89 2.99 -10.70
C GLY A 153 -21.94 3.71 -11.53
N GLY A 154 -22.61 3.01 -12.47
CA GLY A 154 -23.46 3.62 -13.48
C GLY A 154 -22.64 4.35 -14.56
N LEU A 155 -21.38 3.96 -14.75
CA LEU A 155 -20.43 4.60 -15.65
C LEU A 155 -20.41 3.92 -17.02
N TYR A 156 -19.98 4.66 -18.05
CA TYR A 156 -19.77 4.10 -19.39
C TYR A 156 -18.44 4.62 -19.97
N HIS A 157 -17.43 3.76 -20.00
CA HIS A 157 -16.08 4.13 -20.39
C HIS A 157 -15.91 4.06 -21.91
N ILE A 158 -15.23 5.06 -22.46
CA ILE A 158 -14.91 5.16 -23.88
C ILE A 158 -13.41 4.93 -24.07
N TYR A 159 -13.10 4.05 -25.00
CA TYR A 159 -11.74 3.76 -25.45
C TYR A 159 -11.63 3.95 -26.95
N THR A 160 -10.44 4.21 -27.44
CA THR A 160 -10.13 4.10 -28.88
C THR A 160 -9.98 2.64 -29.30
N ASP A 161 -10.03 2.37 -30.60
CA ASP A 161 -9.82 1.03 -31.17
C ASP A 161 -8.37 0.50 -31.01
N ASP A 162 -7.43 1.38 -30.67
CA ASP A 162 -6.05 1.06 -30.28
C ASP A 162 -5.84 0.94 -28.75
N GLY A 163 -6.91 1.05 -27.96
CA GLY A 163 -6.91 0.69 -26.53
C GLY A 163 -6.54 1.83 -25.58
N LEU A 164 -6.61 3.09 -26.03
CA LEU A 164 -6.41 4.26 -25.19
C LEU A 164 -7.72 4.66 -24.53
N TYR A 165 -7.69 4.92 -23.22
CA TYR A 165 -8.81 5.52 -22.52
C TYR A 165 -9.04 6.94 -23.03
N VAL A 166 -10.30 7.27 -23.33
CA VAL A 166 -10.72 8.59 -23.80
C VAL A 166 -11.40 9.35 -22.66
N ASP A 167 -12.52 8.82 -22.19
CA ASP A 167 -13.34 9.45 -21.16
C ASP A 167 -14.31 8.44 -20.51
N THR A 168 -14.97 8.86 -19.44
CA THR A 168 -16.04 8.13 -18.78
C THR A 168 -17.31 8.96 -18.84
N LEU A 169 -18.32 8.42 -19.49
CA LEU A 169 -19.64 9.05 -19.60
C LEU A 169 -20.48 8.71 -18.36
N PHE A 170 -21.38 9.62 -18.01
CA PHE A 170 -22.28 9.59 -16.83
C PHE A 170 -21.59 9.87 -15.48
N SER A 171 -22.40 10.31 -14.52
CA SER A 171 -21.92 10.70 -13.20
C SER A 171 -21.64 9.48 -12.32
N ASP A 172 -20.47 9.44 -11.68
CA ASP A 172 -20.12 8.39 -10.71
C ASP A 172 -21.09 8.42 -9.52
N SER A 173 -21.91 7.36 -9.43
CA SER A 173 -22.95 7.28 -8.41
C SER A 173 -22.43 7.02 -7.00
N PHE A 174 -21.17 6.61 -6.85
CA PHE A 174 -20.52 6.51 -5.55
C PHE A 174 -19.87 7.80 -5.10
N ARG A 175 -19.49 8.67 -6.05
CA ARG A 175 -18.87 9.97 -5.77
C ARG A 175 -19.91 11.04 -5.47
N TYR A 176 -21.04 11.02 -6.16
CA TYR A 176 -22.06 12.06 -6.06
C TYR A 176 -23.39 11.48 -5.61
N PRO A 177 -24.02 12.00 -4.53
CA PRO A 177 -25.39 11.64 -4.21
C PRO A 177 -26.34 12.19 -5.28
N LEU A 178 -27.53 11.59 -5.42
CA LEU A 178 -28.51 11.90 -6.48
C LEU A 178 -28.76 13.40 -6.72
N PRO A 179 -28.91 14.28 -5.70
CA PRO A 179 -29.08 15.73 -5.91
C PRO A 179 -27.88 16.42 -6.56
N LYS A 180 -26.68 15.85 -6.43
CA LYS A 180 -25.42 16.38 -6.98
C LYS A 180 -24.99 15.67 -8.26
N GLY A 181 -25.55 14.49 -8.55
CA GLY A 181 -25.23 13.71 -9.74
C GLY A 181 -25.83 14.25 -11.04
N GLY A 182 -26.83 15.13 -10.95
CA GLY A 182 -27.47 15.77 -12.10
C GLY A 182 -28.32 14.81 -12.95
N VAL A 183 -28.74 15.28 -14.13
CA VAL A 183 -29.66 14.56 -15.04
C VAL A 183 -29.08 13.30 -15.69
N TYR A 184 -27.76 13.11 -15.59
CA TYR A 184 -27.02 11.96 -16.10
C TYR A 184 -26.64 10.96 -14.99
N PHE A 185 -27.24 11.11 -13.80
CA PHE A 185 -27.10 10.13 -12.73
C PHE A 185 -27.93 8.89 -13.03
N LEU A 186 -27.25 7.76 -13.24
CA LEU A 186 -27.90 6.48 -13.48
C LEU A 186 -28.09 5.69 -12.18
N GLY A 187 -27.09 5.69 -11.29
CA GLY A 187 -27.21 5.15 -9.94
C GLY A 187 -27.30 3.63 -9.84
N GLY A 188 -26.50 3.04 -8.94
CA GLY A 188 -26.64 1.65 -8.53
C GLY A 188 -26.17 0.61 -9.54
N GLU A 189 -26.48 -0.65 -9.23
CA GLU A 189 -26.14 -1.82 -10.04
C GLU A 189 -26.95 -1.81 -11.36
N ASN A 190 -26.24 -1.95 -12.48
CA ASN A 190 -26.79 -1.88 -13.83
C ASN A 190 -26.17 -2.99 -14.69
N PHE A 191 -26.99 -3.92 -15.20
CA PHE A 191 -26.55 -5.02 -16.06
C PHE A 191 -26.84 -4.79 -17.55
N SER A 192 -27.04 -3.53 -17.93
CA SER A 192 -27.46 -3.11 -19.26
C SER A 192 -26.72 -1.85 -19.69
N GLY A 193 -26.01 -1.94 -20.80
CA GLY A 193 -25.21 -0.82 -21.24
C GLY A 193 -24.52 -1.14 -22.54
N TYR A 194 -25.09 -0.66 -23.63
CA TYR A 194 -24.46 -0.80 -24.93
C TYR A 194 -24.73 0.43 -25.76
N HIS A 195 -23.78 0.74 -26.63
CA HIS A 195 -23.97 1.74 -27.65
C HIS A 195 -24.36 1.09 -28.97
N PHE A 196 -25.10 1.80 -29.81
CA PHE A 196 -25.42 1.33 -31.14
C PHE A 196 -25.48 2.48 -32.14
N LEU A 197 -25.12 2.16 -33.38
CA LEU A 197 -25.28 3.07 -34.51
C LEU A 197 -26.72 2.99 -35.02
N ASN A 198 -27.45 4.10 -34.94
CA ASN A 198 -28.72 4.23 -35.64
C ASN A 198 -28.44 4.46 -37.13
N LYS A 199 -28.68 3.42 -37.94
CA LYS A 199 -28.41 3.44 -39.38
C LYS A 199 -29.24 4.48 -40.16
N LYS A 200 -30.37 4.95 -39.63
CA LYS A 200 -31.24 5.92 -40.31
C LYS A 200 -30.67 7.33 -40.27
N ASN A 201 -30.07 7.73 -39.16
CA ASN A 201 -29.55 9.09 -38.97
C ASN A 201 -28.04 9.16 -38.78
N GLY A 202 -27.35 8.01 -38.77
CA GLY A 202 -25.91 7.91 -38.64
C GLY A 202 -25.38 8.25 -37.24
N LYS A 203 -26.24 8.45 -36.23
CA LYS A 203 -25.87 8.86 -34.88
C LYS A 203 -25.67 7.66 -33.94
N VAL A 204 -24.83 7.84 -32.93
CA VAL A 204 -24.62 6.83 -31.89
C VAL A 204 -25.47 7.13 -30.66
N TYR A 205 -26.15 6.11 -30.18
CA TYR A 205 -26.95 6.15 -28.95
C TYR A 205 -26.38 5.17 -27.94
N ILE A 206 -26.44 5.54 -26.66
CA ILE A 206 -26.17 4.65 -25.53
C ILE A 206 -27.49 4.30 -24.87
N CYS A 207 -27.75 3.01 -24.72
CA CYS A 207 -28.88 2.48 -23.97
C CYS A 207 -28.39 2.04 -22.59
N MET A 208 -28.98 2.59 -21.52
CA MET A 208 -28.72 2.20 -20.13
C MET A 208 -30.05 1.99 -19.42
N THR A 209 -30.18 0.90 -18.66
CA THR A 209 -31.30 0.70 -17.74
C THR A 209 -30.76 0.67 -16.32
N ALA A 210 -31.12 1.66 -15.51
CA ALA A 210 -30.78 1.69 -14.10
C ALA A 210 -32.08 1.60 -13.28
N ASN A 211 -32.09 2.01 -12.02
CA ASN A 211 -33.29 2.07 -11.16
C ASN A 211 -34.41 3.03 -11.67
N ASN A 212 -34.31 3.53 -12.91
CA ASN A 212 -35.19 4.44 -13.64
C ASN A 212 -35.62 3.80 -14.98
N PRO A 213 -36.64 4.30 -15.70
CA PRO A 213 -36.99 3.78 -17.02
C PRO A 213 -35.79 3.75 -17.95
N CYS A 214 -35.75 2.77 -18.87
CA CYS A 214 -34.69 2.64 -19.88
C CYS A 214 -34.46 3.98 -20.60
N CYS A 215 -33.23 4.51 -20.47
CA CYS A 215 -32.86 5.79 -21.05
C CYS A 215 -31.98 5.56 -22.29
N LEU A 216 -32.33 6.27 -23.37
CA LEU A 216 -31.54 6.36 -24.59
C LEU A 216 -30.88 7.73 -24.65
N PHE A 217 -29.55 7.76 -24.66
CA PHE A 217 -28.77 8.98 -24.75
C PHE A 217 -28.11 9.10 -26.11
N GLU A 218 -28.33 10.21 -26.82
CA GLU A 218 -27.54 10.54 -28.02
C GLU A 218 -26.17 11.05 -27.59
N VAL A 219 -25.09 10.48 -28.15
CA VAL A 219 -23.73 10.96 -27.86
C VAL A 219 -23.33 12.00 -28.89
N GLN A 220 -23.25 13.26 -28.47
CA GLN A 220 -22.87 14.35 -29.34
C GLN A 220 -21.43 14.19 -29.85
N GLY A 221 -21.23 14.42 -31.16
CA GLY A 221 -19.92 14.31 -31.80
C GLY A 221 -19.48 12.88 -32.15
N TRP A 222 -20.23 11.85 -31.74
CA TRP A 222 -19.96 10.46 -32.11
C TRP A 222 -21.02 9.92 -33.09
N THR A 223 -20.57 9.66 -34.31
CA THR A 223 -21.42 9.22 -35.43
C THR A 223 -20.72 8.11 -36.24
N SER A 224 -21.41 7.60 -37.25
CA SER A 224 -20.83 6.69 -38.25
C SER A 224 -19.61 7.24 -39.00
N GLN A 225 -19.43 8.56 -39.05
CA GLN A 225 -18.37 9.22 -39.85
C GLN A 225 -17.44 10.11 -39.03
N GLN A 226 -17.86 10.54 -37.84
CA GLN A 226 -17.10 11.46 -36.99
C GLN A 226 -17.00 10.94 -35.55
N ASN A 227 -15.88 11.21 -34.91
CA ASN A 227 -15.70 11.07 -33.47
C ASN A 227 -14.96 12.32 -32.95
N PRO A 228 -15.11 12.68 -31.66
CA PRO A 228 -14.50 13.89 -31.10
C PRO A 228 -13.01 13.70 -30.78
N VAL A 229 -12.50 12.48 -30.82
CA VAL A 229 -11.11 12.18 -30.48
C VAL A 229 -10.20 12.61 -31.63
N ARG A 230 -9.10 13.27 -31.28
CA ARG A 230 -8.07 13.68 -32.23
C ARG A 230 -6.78 13.02 -31.82
N ARG A 231 -6.28 12.12 -32.67
CA ARG A 231 -4.97 11.52 -32.48
C ARG A 231 -3.94 12.64 -32.53
N LEU A 232 -3.12 12.74 -31.49
CA LEU A 232 -1.96 13.62 -31.52
C LEU A 232 -1.06 13.17 -32.66
N THR A 233 -0.82 14.05 -33.63
CA THR A 233 -0.02 13.75 -34.83
C THR A 233 1.47 13.68 -34.52
N THR A 234 1.89 14.24 -33.39
CA THR A 234 3.25 14.17 -32.88
C THR A 234 3.22 13.86 -31.39
N LEU A 235 3.92 12.79 -30.99
CA LEU A 235 4.30 12.51 -29.62
C LEU A 235 5.83 12.44 -29.56
N PRO A 236 6.45 12.73 -28.40
CA PRO A 236 7.86 12.40 -28.20
C PRO A 236 8.08 10.91 -28.51
N ARG A 237 9.12 10.61 -29.31
CA ARG A 237 9.48 9.22 -29.66
C ARG A 237 9.74 8.35 -28.42
N ALA A 238 10.12 8.97 -27.31
CA ALA A 238 10.23 8.36 -26.00
C ALA A 238 9.83 9.38 -24.93
N VAL A 239 9.26 8.88 -23.84
CA VAL A 239 9.06 9.63 -22.59
C VAL A 239 9.84 8.90 -21.51
N THR A 240 10.71 9.61 -20.80
CA THR A 240 11.37 9.09 -19.60
C THR A 240 10.49 9.39 -18.41
N LEU A 241 10.07 8.36 -17.69
CA LEU A 241 9.44 8.50 -16.38
C LEU A 241 10.49 8.20 -15.33
N GLU A 242 10.85 9.19 -14.54
CA GLU A 242 11.70 9.01 -13.36
C GLU A 242 10.96 8.13 -12.35
N ALA A 243 11.67 7.30 -11.57
CA ALA A 243 11.04 6.39 -10.60
C ALA A 243 10.10 7.12 -9.62
N GLN A 244 10.42 8.37 -9.26
CA GLN A 244 9.61 9.24 -8.40
C GLN A 244 8.31 9.76 -9.06
N GLN A 245 8.22 9.74 -10.39
CA GLN A 245 7.03 10.12 -11.15
C GLN A 245 6.03 8.96 -11.28
N ILE A 246 6.45 7.74 -10.95
CA ILE A 246 5.58 6.57 -10.93
C ILE A 246 4.78 6.61 -9.63
N ALA A 247 3.45 6.68 -9.75
CA ALA A 247 2.56 6.65 -8.60
C ALA A 247 2.83 5.43 -7.73
N SER A 248 2.87 5.61 -6.41
CA SER A 248 3.04 4.49 -5.47
C SER A 248 1.93 3.46 -5.73
N PRO A 249 2.28 2.18 -5.96
CA PRO A 249 1.27 1.15 -6.10
C PRO A 249 0.47 1.07 -4.80
N PRO A 250 -0.87 1.02 -4.85
CA PRO A 250 -1.66 0.89 -3.64
C PRO A 250 -1.26 -0.41 -2.91
N GLU A 251 -1.04 -0.35 -1.59
CA GLU A 251 -0.49 -1.50 -0.84
C GLU A 251 -1.24 -2.81 -1.08
N HIS A 252 -2.57 -2.74 -1.08
CA HIS A 252 -3.40 -3.90 -1.35
C HIS A 252 -3.12 -4.51 -2.73
N ALA A 253 -2.72 -3.73 -3.75
CA ALA A 253 -2.40 -4.25 -5.07
C ALA A 253 -1.08 -5.02 -5.03
N LEU A 254 -0.16 -4.63 -4.15
CA LEU A 254 1.03 -5.41 -3.84
C LEU A 254 0.64 -6.70 -3.11
N ARG A 255 -0.36 -6.68 -2.21
CA ARG A 255 -0.86 -7.87 -1.50
C ARG A 255 -1.39 -8.96 -2.43
N LEU A 256 -2.10 -8.61 -3.50
CA LEU A 256 -2.61 -9.61 -4.46
C LEU A 256 -1.59 -10.04 -5.52
N ARG A 257 -0.52 -9.27 -5.73
CA ARG A 257 0.52 -9.57 -6.73
C ARG A 257 1.70 -10.38 -6.17
N GLY A 258 1.85 -10.46 -4.86
CA GLY A 258 2.95 -11.19 -4.22
C GLY A 258 2.83 -12.69 -4.45
N GLY A 259 3.47 -13.22 -5.50
CA GLY A 259 3.74 -14.64 -5.62
C GLY A 259 4.53 -15.13 -4.41
N ALA A 260 4.25 -16.36 -3.94
CA ALA A 260 4.94 -17.19 -2.93
C ALA A 260 5.57 -16.56 -1.65
N GLY A 261 5.54 -15.24 -1.45
CA GLY A 261 6.15 -14.51 -0.35
C GLY A 261 5.21 -13.43 0.21
N LYS A 262 5.41 -13.07 1.49
CA LYS A 262 4.58 -12.09 2.22
C LYS A 262 4.93 -10.62 1.93
N ALA A 263 5.91 -10.34 1.05
CA ALA A 263 6.43 -8.98 0.85
C ALA A 263 5.51 -8.08 0.02
N TRP A 264 5.24 -6.88 0.53
CA TRP A 264 4.38 -5.87 -0.11
C TRP A 264 5.17 -4.63 -0.52
N LEU A 265 5.81 -3.98 0.46
CA LEU A 265 6.55 -2.73 0.32
C LEU A 265 7.44 -2.56 1.56
N ALA A 266 8.72 -2.24 1.36
CA ALA A 266 9.61 -1.88 2.46
C ALA A 266 9.56 -0.36 2.64
N ARG A 267 9.34 0.11 3.87
CA ARG A 267 9.35 1.54 4.18
C ARG A 267 10.55 1.91 5.02
N PHE A 268 11.28 2.92 4.56
CA PHE A 268 12.36 3.57 5.28
C PHE A 268 11.81 4.87 5.83
N TYR A 269 11.70 4.98 7.14
CA TYR A 269 11.14 6.17 7.80
C TYR A 269 12.24 7.16 8.17
N PRO A 270 11.97 8.47 8.19
CA PRO A 270 12.97 9.44 8.63
C PRO A 270 13.36 9.16 10.10
N ALA A 271 14.67 9.19 10.38
CA ALA A 271 15.24 9.13 11.72
C ALA A 271 15.05 10.49 12.42
N LEU A 272 13.83 10.73 12.90
CA LEU A 272 13.45 11.97 13.57
C LEU A 272 14.23 12.15 14.87
N GLY A 273 14.91 13.28 15.00
CA GLY A 273 15.69 13.65 16.19
C GLY A 273 17.11 13.12 16.20
N GLY A 274 17.60 12.75 15.01
CA GLY A 274 18.94 12.27 14.74
C GLY A 274 19.02 10.74 14.63
N PRO A 275 20.25 10.21 14.56
CA PRO A 275 20.48 8.77 14.47
C PRO A 275 19.80 8.02 15.62
N PRO A 276 19.15 6.86 15.36
CA PRO A 276 18.58 6.03 16.42
C PRO A 276 19.69 5.42 17.29
N SER A 277 19.33 4.88 18.45
CA SER A 277 20.31 4.17 19.28
C SER A 277 20.84 2.94 18.54
N LEU A 278 22.16 2.76 18.59
CA LEU A 278 22.82 1.60 17.99
C LEU A 278 23.06 0.48 19.00
N ASP A 279 22.69 0.61 20.27
CA ASP A 279 22.99 -0.37 21.33
C ASP A 279 22.19 -1.70 21.28
N GLY A 280 21.29 -1.85 20.31
CA GLY A 280 20.38 -3.01 20.19
C GLY A 280 19.00 -2.78 20.80
N SER A 281 18.82 -1.74 21.61
CA SER A 281 17.52 -1.35 22.15
C SER A 281 16.56 -0.89 21.04
N LEU A 282 15.30 -0.64 21.42
CA LEU A 282 14.30 -0.05 20.53
C LEU A 282 14.35 1.49 20.53
N GLU A 283 15.25 2.13 21.27
CA GLU A 283 15.30 3.58 21.39
C GLU A 283 15.56 4.27 20.03
N GLY A 284 14.62 5.11 19.60
CA GLY A 284 14.66 5.78 18.30
C GLY A 284 14.08 4.94 17.15
N TRP A 285 13.78 3.65 17.38
CA TRP A 285 13.27 2.73 16.36
C TRP A 285 11.74 2.55 16.41
N GLN A 286 11.06 3.13 17.40
CA GLN A 286 9.63 2.91 17.65
C GLN A 286 8.71 3.56 16.60
N THR A 287 9.23 4.52 15.83
CA THR A 287 8.49 5.32 14.84
C THR A 287 8.37 4.66 13.47
N CYS A 288 8.96 3.48 13.27
CA CYS A 288 8.86 2.74 12.02
C CYS A 288 8.05 1.45 12.17
N THR A 289 7.39 1.08 11.09
CA THR A 289 6.78 -0.24 10.94
C THR A 289 7.86 -1.26 10.60
N PRO A 290 7.98 -2.36 11.35
CA PRO A 290 8.95 -3.39 11.01
C PRO A 290 8.52 -4.21 9.79
N VAL A 291 9.52 -4.71 9.08
CA VAL A 291 9.40 -5.82 8.13
C VAL A 291 9.62 -7.13 8.89
N SER A 292 8.75 -8.12 8.70
CA SER A 292 8.89 -9.42 9.36
C SER A 292 8.82 -10.57 8.36
N PHE A 293 9.64 -11.59 8.58
CA PHE A 293 9.66 -12.84 7.81
C PHE A 293 10.18 -13.99 8.66
N GLN A 294 9.81 -15.23 8.31
CA GLN A 294 10.09 -16.40 9.14
C GLN A 294 10.24 -17.66 8.29
N ALA A 295 11.08 -18.60 8.76
CA ALA A 295 11.13 -19.97 8.25
C ALA A 295 10.19 -20.90 9.04
N SER A 296 10.01 -20.63 10.33
CA SER A 296 9.11 -21.35 11.25
C SER A 296 8.72 -20.44 12.41
N ASP A 297 7.84 -20.90 13.29
CA ASP A 297 7.42 -20.12 14.47
C ASP A 297 8.56 -19.85 15.47
N GLN A 298 9.65 -20.60 15.39
CA GLN A 298 10.85 -20.43 16.22
C GLN A 298 11.97 -19.65 15.50
N GLN A 299 11.87 -19.50 14.18
CA GLN A 299 12.87 -18.87 13.33
C GLN A 299 12.31 -17.65 12.63
N THR A 300 12.45 -16.51 13.27
CA THR A 300 11.84 -15.25 12.86
C THR A 300 12.87 -14.15 12.75
N VAL A 301 12.60 -13.20 11.87
CA VAL A 301 13.39 -11.99 11.70
C VAL A 301 12.45 -10.80 11.64
N GLU A 302 12.72 -9.80 12.48
CA GLU A 302 12.15 -8.46 12.39
C GLU A 302 13.23 -7.49 11.91
N VAL A 303 12.91 -6.62 10.95
CA VAL A 303 13.80 -5.57 10.45
C VAL A 303 13.13 -4.22 10.55
N ARG A 304 13.80 -3.27 11.19
CA ARG A 304 13.37 -1.87 11.26
C ARG A 304 14.28 -1.02 10.40
N CYS A 305 13.68 -0.13 9.61
CA CYS A 305 14.36 0.64 8.57
C CYS A 305 14.12 2.14 8.79
N LEU A 306 15.18 2.88 9.10
CA LEU A 306 15.18 4.34 9.16
C LEU A 306 16.19 4.93 8.17
N TYR A 307 16.10 6.23 7.94
CA TYR A 307 17.09 6.96 7.15
C TYR A 307 17.26 8.41 7.61
N ASP A 308 18.42 8.97 7.33
CA ASP A 308 18.64 10.41 7.18
C ASP A 308 19.23 10.67 5.79
N PRO A 309 19.47 11.93 5.36
CA PRO A 309 19.98 12.19 4.01
C PRO A 309 21.29 11.46 3.63
N GLU A 310 22.11 11.07 4.62
CA GLU A 310 23.42 10.46 4.44
C GLU A 310 23.55 9.02 4.97
N HIS A 311 22.55 8.49 5.67
CA HIS A 311 22.62 7.14 6.25
C HIS A 311 21.33 6.35 6.08
N LEU A 312 21.48 5.05 5.80
CA LEU A 312 20.46 4.05 6.05
C LEU A 312 20.71 3.42 7.42
N TYR A 313 19.66 3.30 8.21
CA TYR A 313 19.69 2.66 9.51
C TYR A 313 18.88 1.38 9.46
N LEU A 314 19.51 0.26 9.83
CA LEU A 314 18.90 -1.06 9.82
C LEU A 314 19.05 -1.70 11.20
N ARG A 315 17.96 -2.18 11.79
CA ARG A 315 17.96 -2.96 13.03
C ARG A 315 17.28 -4.29 12.78
N TRP A 316 18.01 -5.38 12.89
CA TRP A 316 17.48 -6.73 12.83
C TRP A 316 17.34 -7.32 14.21
N HIS A 317 16.22 -7.96 14.50
CA HIS A 317 16.09 -8.91 15.61
C HIS A 317 15.87 -10.30 15.01
N ALA A 318 16.84 -11.20 15.20
CA ALA A 318 16.82 -12.54 14.66
C ALA A 318 16.65 -13.57 15.79
N ARG A 319 15.62 -14.41 15.67
CA ARG A 319 15.38 -15.58 16.52
C ARG A 319 15.76 -16.83 15.76
N LEU A 320 16.66 -17.64 16.31
CA LEU A 320 17.27 -18.76 15.60
C LEU A 320 16.55 -20.10 15.87
N GLY A 321 15.74 -20.16 16.93
CA GLY A 321 15.15 -21.41 17.45
C GLY A 321 16.18 -22.39 18.03
N ARG A 322 17.42 -21.91 18.22
CA ARG A 322 18.55 -22.64 18.82
C ARG A 322 19.49 -21.64 19.48
N ARG A 323 20.38 -22.11 20.34
CA ARG A 323 21.44 -21.27 20.92
C ARG A 323 22.30 -20.65 19.82
N PHE A 324 22.55 -19.35 19.93
CA PHE A 324 23.49 -18.63 19.09
C PHE A 324 24.92 -19.05 19.40
N GLU A 325 25.67 -19.34 18.36
CA GLU A 325 27.09 -19.71 18.43
C GLU A 325 27.84 -18.94 17.35
N ALA A 326 28.64 -17.96 17.77
CA ALA A 326 29.47 -17.21 16.86
C ALA A 326 30.50 -18.13 16.19
N LYS A 327 30.72 -17.93 14.89
CA LYS A 327 31.76 -18.64 14.12
C LYS A 327 33.01 -17.77 14.00
N PRO A 328 34.20 -18.36 13.79
CA PRO A 328 35.42 -17.58 13.60
C PRO A 328 35.30 -16.58 12.45
N LEU A 329 35.85 -15.38 12.65
CA LEU A 329 35.95 -14.37 11.60
C LEU A 329 36.94 -14.84 10.53
N HIS A 330 36.45 -14.98 9.30
CA HIS A 330 37.25 -15.37 8.14
C HIS A 330 37.48 -14.18 7.18
N PRO A 331 38.44 -14.29 6.25
CA PRO A 331 38.64 -13.28 5.20
C PRO A 331 37.36 -12.99 4.39
N ALA A 332 37.29 -11.80 3.81
CA ALA A 332 36.09 -11.27 3.15
C ALA A 332 35.51 -12.17 2.04
N ASP A 333 36.37 -12.90 1.32
CA ASP A 333 35.99 -13.85 0.27
C ASP A 333 35.44 -15.19 0.81
N ARG A 334 35.54 -15.42 2.13
CA ARG A 334 35.16 -16.68 2.81
C ARG A 334 34.22 -16.50 3.99
N ILE A 335 33.85 -15.27 4.35
CA ILE A 335 33.18 -15.00 5.64
C ILE A 335 31.76 -15.54 5.76
N PHE A 336 30.99 -15.60 4.67
CA PHE A 336 29.58 -16.03 4.67
C PHE A 336 29.35 -17.33 3.89
N THR A 337 30.41 -18.11 3.67
CA THR A 337 30.33 -19.36 2.93
C THR A 337 29.58 -20.41 3.74
N HIS A 338 28.59 -21.06 3.14
CA HIS A 338 27.65 -21.95 3.83
C HIS A 338 28.31 -23.10 4.61
N ASP A 339 29.50 -23.54 4.18
CA ASP A 339 30.32 -24.57 4.83
C ASP A 339 30.77 -24.15 6.25
N ARG A 340 30.77 -22.84 6.55
CA ARG A 340 31.12 -22.29 7.86
C ARG A 340 29.99 -22.38 8.88
N GLY A 341 28.75 -22.55 8.40
CA GLY A 341 27.60 -22.63 9.28
C GLY A 341 27.31 -21.34 10.07
N ALA A 342 27.71 -20.17 9.54
CA ALA A 342 27.47 -18.88 10.17
C ALA A 342 25.99 -18.47 10.08
N ASP A 343 25.53 -17.70 11.07
CA ASP A 343 24.24 -17.03 11.04
C ASP A 343 24.42 -15.62 10.47
N THR A 344 23.81 -15.35 9.32
CA THR A 344 23.96 -14.07 8.60
C THR A 344 22.63 -13.46 8.23
N LEU A 345 22.62 -12.14 8.12
CA LEU A 345 21.48 -11.33 7.67
C LEU A 345 21.94 -10.55 6.43
N SER A 346 21.15 -10.53 5.36
CA SER A 346 21.50 -9.73 4.17
C SER A 346 20.45 -8.67 3.85
N PHE A 347 20.95 -7.55 3.32
CA PHE A 347 20.16 -6.48 2.71
C PHE A 347 20.59 -6.31 1.26
N TYR A 348 19.63 -6.41 0.34
CA TYR A 348 19.83 -6.19 -1.08
C TYR A 348 19.21 -4.85 -1.44
N LEU A 349 19.89 -4.06 -2.27
CA LEU A 349 19.43 -2.73 -2.68
C LEU A 349 19.76 -2.48 -4.14
N GLN A 350 18.78 -1.95 -4.88
CA GLN A 350 19.03 -1.29 -6.16
C GLN A 350 19.61 0.09 -5.90
N GLY A 351 20.94 0.20 -6.00
CA GLY A 351 21.61 1.47 -5.72
C GLY A 351 21.38 2.52 -6.80
N ASP A 352 21.20 2.16 -8.07
CA ASP A 352 20.79 3.11 -9.11
C ASP A 352 19.30 2.90 -9.45
N PRO A 353 18.39 3.76 -8.96
CA PRO A 353 16.95 3.66 -9.24
C PRO A 353 16.61 3.73 -10.74
N GLN A 354 17.48 4.32 -11.56
CA GLN A 354 17.27 4.50 -12.99
C GLN A 354 17.88 3.38 -13.84
N ALA A 355 18.57 2.43 -13.21
CA ALA A 355 19.13 1.31 -13.94
C ALA A 355 18.03 0.47 -14.61
N LYS A 356 18.24 0.16 -15.89
CA LYS A 356 17.31 -0.66 -16.68
C LYS A 356 17.17 -2.06 -16.05
N PRO A 357 16.00 -2.70 -16.16
CA PRO A 357 15.82 -4.08 -15.73
C PRO A 357 16.86 -5.01 -16.38
N GLY A 358 17.45 -5.90 -15.58
CA GLY A 358 18.52 -6.81 -16.01
C GLY A 358 19.26 -7.40 -14.80
N THR A 359 20.26 -8.22 -15.08
CA THR A 359 21.20 -8.73 -14.07
C THR A 359 22.36 -7.75 -13.89
N ASP A 360 22.95 -7.75 -12.69
CA ASP A 360 24.17 -7.02 -12.34
C ASP A 360 24.13 -5.53 -12.72
N ARG A 361 23.02 -4.88 -12.36
CA ARG A 361 22.79 -3.47 -12.69
C ARG A 361 23.82 -2.59 -11.97
N PRO A 362 24.23 -1.45 -12.57
CA PRO A 362 25.03 -0.46 -11.88
C PRO A 362 24.41 -0.08 -10.54
N GLY A 363 25.22 -0.02 -9.49
CA GLY A 363 24.77 0.39 -8.16
C GLY A 363 24.06 -0.70 -7.33
N ASP A 364 23.59 -1.80 -7.93
CA ASP A 364 23.07 -2.93 -7.17
C ASP A 364 24.12 -3.39 -6.12
N VAL A 365 23.66 -3.76 -4.94
CA VAL A 365 24.54 -4.21 -3.85
C VAL A 365 23.84 -5.24 -2.98
N ARG A 366 24.62 -6.20 -2.46
CA ARG A 366 24.24 -7.04 -1.32
C ARG A 366 25.14 -6.68 -0.15
N LEU A 367 24.55 -6.28 0.96
CA LEU A 367 25.21 -6.11 2.25
C LEU A 367 24.93 -7.35 3.10
N VAL A 368 25.96 -7.98 3.64
CA VAL A 368 25.84 -9.18 4.48
C VAL A 368 26.38 -8.86 5.87
N PHE A 369 25.57 -9.09 6.89
CA PHE A 369 25.83 -8.80 8.29
C PHE A 369 25.94 -10.09 9.09
N GLY A 370 26.83 -10.13 10.08
CA GLY A 370 26.95 -11.24 11.01
C GLY A 370 27.75 -10.87 12.26
N ILE A 371 27.67 -11.71 13.29
CA ILE A 371 28.43 -11.59 14.54
C ILE A 371 29.39 -12.76 14.61
N PHE A 372 30.69 -12.48 14.61
CA PHE A 372 31.76 -13.47 14.53
C PHE A 372 32.66 -13.42 15.76
N GLU A 373 33.39 -14.49 16.00
CA GLU A 373 34.45 -14.54 17.00
C GLU A 373 35.78 -14.10 16.37
N GLU A 374 36.43 -13.11 16.98
CA GLU A 374 37.79 -12.70 16.66
C GLU A 374 38.57 -12.55 17.96
N ASN A 375 39.61 -13.37 18.14
CA ASN A 375 40.47 -13.37 19.34
C ASN A 375 39.69 -13.49 20.67
N GLY A 376 38.70 -14.39 20.73
CA GLY A 376 37.87 -14.61 21.92
C GLY A 376 36.85 -13.51 22.22
N ARG A 377 36.65 -12.55 21.30
CA ARG A 377 35.63 -11.49 21.41
C ARG A 377 34.67 -11.57 20.24
N LEU A 378 33.42 -11.18 20.50
CA LEU A 378 32.41 -11.06 19.46
C LEU A 378 32.58 -9.74 18.72
N ARG A 379 32.57 -9.80 17.39
CA ARG A 379 32.68 -8.66 16.49
C ARG A 379 31.56 -8.70 15.45
N PRO A 380 30.67 -7.68 15.41
CA PRO A 380 29.74 -7.53 14.31
C PRO A 380 30.49 -7.00 13.09
N VAL A 381 30.15 -7.50 11.90
CA VAL A 381 30.77 -7.07 10.63
C VAL A 381 29.71 -6.90 9.54
N CYS A 382 30.05 -6.08 8.54
CA CYS A 382 29.27 -5.87 7.33
C CYS A 382 30.17 -6.08 6.12
N LEU A 383 29.79 -7.00 5.24
CA LEU A 383 30.44 -7.24 3.97
C LEU A 383 29.61 -6.62 2.85
N GLY A 384 30.24 -5.76 2.04
CA GLY A 384 29.65 -5.23 0.82
C GLY A 384 30.04 -6.08 -0.39
N MET A 385 29.04 -6.52 -1.15
CA MET A 385 29.22 -7.28 -2.38
C MET A 385 28.61 -6.52 -3.56
N TYR A 386 29.48 -6.08 -4.47
CA TYR A 386 29.12 -5.18 -5.57
C TYR A 386 29.36 -5.88 -6.92
N PRO A 387 28.29 -6.24 -7.67
CA PRO A 387 28.44 -6.80 -9.01
C PRO A 387 29.09 -5.80 -9.97
N LYS A 388 28.85 -4.51 -9.75
CA LYS A 388 29.48 -3.39 -10.46
C LYS A 388 30.08 -2.40 -9.48
N TRP A 389 31.38 -2.15 -9.60
CA TRP A 389 32.09 -1.22 -8.72
C TRP A 389 32.21 0.17 -9.32
N SER A 390 31.74 1.17 -8.59
CA SER A 390 31.94 2.59 -8.93
C SER A 390 32.23 3.45 -7.70
N GLY A 391 32.61 2.80 -6.59
CA GLY A 391 32.99 3.46 -5.36
C GLY A 391 34.46 3.89 -5.35
N PRO A 392 34.88 4.61 -4.30
CA PRO A 392 36.25 5.06 -4.17
C PRO A 392 37.21 3.89 -3.92
N GLY A 393 38.42 3.95 -4.48
CA GLY A 393 39.48 2.97 -4.24
C GLY A 393 39.52 1.80 -5.24
N LYS A 394 40.52 0.93 -5.06
CA LYS A 394 40.77 -0.20 -5.97
C LYS A 394 39.73 -1.30 -5.76
N ALA A 395 39.13 -1.75 -6.86
CA ALA A 395 38.23 -2.90 -6.88
C ALA A 395 38.92 -4.16 -6.32
N ASN A 396 38.14 -5.01 -5.63
CA ASN A 396 38.61 -6.27 -5.04
C ASN A 396 37.75 -7.41 -5.59
N PRO A 397 38.03 -7.88 -6.81
CA PRO A 397 37.14 -8.79 -7.50
C PRO A 397 37.16 -10.17 -6.84
N VAL A 398 35.97 -10.72 -6.60
CA VAL A 398 35.80 -12.05 -6.02
C VAL A 398 34.81 -12.83 -6.87
N THR A 399 35.15 -14.07 -7.20
CA THR A 399 34.25 -15.00 -7.87
C THR A 399 33.98 -16.17 -6.95
N TYR A 400 32.71 -16.34 -6.60
CA TYR A 400 32.24 -17.54 -5.91
C TYR A 400 31.93 -18.57 -7.00
N GLY A 401 32.71 -19.66 -7.08
CA GLY A 401 32.63 -20.64 -8.17
C GLY A 401 31.87 -21.93 -7.85
N SER A 402 30.86 -22.28 -8.68
CA SER A 402 30.00 -23.50 -8.60
C SER A 402 30.14 -24.34 -9.87
N ALA A 403 29.87 -25.64 -9.76
CA ALA A 403 29.86 -26.56 -10.90
C ALA A 403 28.77 -26.24 -11.94
N VAL A 404 27.74 -25.47 -11.56
CA VAL A 404 26.63 -25.10 -12.45
C VAL A 404 26.85 -23.71 -13.03
N THR A 405 27.06 -22.67 -12.19
CA THR A 405 27.31 -21.30 -12.67
C THR A 405 27.89 -20.41 -11.55
N PRO A 406 29.04 -19.73 -11.77
CA PRO A 406 29.66 -18.86 -10.77
C PRO A 406 28.89 -17.55 -10.52
N ALA A 407 29.13 -16.92 -9.37
CA ALA A 407 28.71 -15.55 -9.08
C ALA A 407 29.95 -14.64 -8.95
N ALA A 408 30.09 -13.67 -9.84
CA ALA A 408 31.23 -12.77 -9.87
C ALA A 408 30.83 -11.37 -9.39
N PHE A 409 31.70 -10.77 -8.58
CA PHE A 409 31.57 -9.42 -8.05
C PHE A 409 32.83 -8.64 -8.38
N GLU A 410 32.68 -7.42 -8.89
CA GLU A 410 33.81 -6.52 -9.16
C GLU A 410 34.46 -6.04 -7.85
N HIS A 411 33.70 -5.96 -6.76
CA HIS A 411 34.24 -5.60 -5.46
C HIS A 411 33.54 -6.36 -4.32
N VAL A 412 34.33 -6.99 -3.46
CA VAL A 412 33.89 -7.56 -2.18
C VAL A 412 34.86 -7.11 -1.09
N ALA A 413 34.34 -6.49 -0.03
CA ALA A 413 35.15 -6.03 1.09
C ALA A 413 34.32 -5.86 2.37
N LEU A 414 35.00 -5.94 3.52
CA LEU A 414 34.44 -5.50 4.79
C LEU A 414 34.29 -3.98 4.75
N LEU A 415 33.11 -3.49 5.13
CA LEU A 415 32.77 -2.07 5.11
C LEU A 415 33.03 -1.45 6.49
N GLU A 416 34.27 -1.06 6.76
CA GLU A 416 34.71 -0.50 8.05
C GLU A 416 34.02 0.84 8.41
N ASP A 417 33.50 1.56 7.41
CA ASP A 417 32.73 2.79 7.59
C ASP A 417 31.31 2.56 8.12
N VAL A 418 30.81 1.32 8.08
CA VAL A 418 29.49 0.98 8.62
C VAL A 418 29.60 0.86 10.13
N ARG A 419 28.89 1.71 10.86
CA ARG A 419 28.83 1.61 12.33
C ARG A 419 27.91 0.48 12.70
N LEU A 420 28.45 -0.49 13.43
CA LEU A 420 27.75 -1.72 13.81
C LEU A 420 27.78 -1.91 15.32
N ASN A 421 26.73 -2.54 15.83
CA ASN A 421 26.70 -3.04 17.18
C ASN A 421 25.71 -4.22 17.27
N TYR A 422 25.71 -4.92 18.39
CA TYR A 422 24.83 -6.05 18.62
C TYR A 422 24.41 -6.18 20.09
N GLN A 423 23.34 -6.93 20.31
CA GLN A 423 22.90 -7.38 21.63
C GLN A 423 22.48 -8.85 21.51
N LEU A 424 22.92 -9.72 22.42
CA LEU A 424 22.40 -11.09 22.48
C LEU A 424 21.11 -11.13 23.30
N ASP A 425 20.16 -11.95 22.88
CA ASP A 425 18.95 -12.18 23.67
C ASP A 425 19.30 -12.88 24.99
N ALA A 426 18.55 -12.60 26.05
CA ALA A 426 18.83 -13.12 27.39
C ALA A 426 18.78 -14.66 27.46
N ASP A 427 17.97 -15.30 26.61
CA ASP A 427 17.89 -16.76 26.50
C ASP A 427 18.98 -17.36 25.58
N GLY A 428 19.80 -16.52 24.95
CA GLY A 428 20.85 -16.90 24.02
C GLY A 428 20.35 -17.50 22.71
N GLN A 429 19.05 -17.44 22.40
CA GLN A 429 18.46 -18.05 21.20
C GLN A 429 18.23 -17.06 20.05
N GLY A 430 18.78 -15.87 20.18
CA GLY A 430 18.68 -14.82 19.19
C GLY A 430 19.62 -13.66 19.48
N PHE A 431 19.62 -12.71 18.57
CA PHE A 431 20.41 -11.50 18.69
C PHE A 431 19.75 -10.34 17.95
N VAL A 432 20.08 -9.13 18.40
CA VAL A 432 19.85 -7.88 17.68
C VAL A 432 21.15 -7.45 17.02
N LEU A 433 21.11 -7.08 15.74
CA LEU A 433 22.22 -6.43 15.04
C LEU A 433 21.73 -5.09 14.50
N VAL A 434 22.49 -4.03 14.76
CA VAL A 434 22.16 -2.67 14.34
C VAL A 434 23.26 -2.10 13.46
N ALA A 435 22.88 -1.45 12.37
CA ALA A 435 23.80 -0.86 11.40
C ALA A 435 23.38 0.57 11.04
N ALA A 436 24.36 1.48 11.03
CA ALA A 436 24.26 2.76 10.33
C ALA A 436 25.17 2.71 9.10
N VAL A 437 24.56 2.53 7.93
CA VAL A 437 25.23 2.38 6.63
C VAL A 437 25.32 3.76 5.98
N PRO A 438 26.51 4.36 5.86
CA PRO A 438 26.64 5.68 5.24
C PRO A 438 26.51 5.58 3.72
N ARG A 439 25.77 6.50 3.09
CA ARG A 439 25.50 6.54 1.65
C ARG A 439 26.76 6.47 0.78
N LYS A 440 27.91 6.93 1.29
CA LYS A 440 29.20 6.84 0.58
C LYS A 440 29.62 5.41 0.20
N VAL A 441 29.15 4.38 0.93
CA VAL A 441 29.39 2.96 0.56
C VAL A 441 28.38 2.44 -0.47
N LEU A 442 27.45 3.29 -0.91
CA LEU A 442 26.40 3.02 -1.89
C LEU A 442 26.54 4.04 -3.04
N PRO A 443 27.62 3.97 -3.85
CA PRO A 443 28.11 5.08 -4.66
C PRO A 443 27.17 5.57 -5.77
N ARG A 444 26.20 4.75 -6.19
CA ARG A 444 25.17 5.12 -7.18
C ARG A 444 23.84 5.54 -6.56
N LEU A 445 23.70 5.40 -5.24
CA LEU A 445 22.50 5.78 -4.53
C LEU A 445 22.43 7.31 -4.44
N PRO A 446 21.36 7.94 -4.97
CA PRO A 446 21.16 9.36 -4.79
C PRO A 446 20.99 9.70 -3.29
N PRO A 447 21.07 10.99 -2.92
CA PRO A 447 20.69 11.43 -1.57
C PRO A 447 19.35 10.84 -1.14
N LEU A 448 19.21 10.51 0.14
CA LEU A 448 18.00 9.87 0.64
C LEU A 448 16.94 10.94 0.94
N HIS A 449 15.74 10.80 0.39
CA HIS A 449 14.63 11.75 0.56
C HIS A 449 13.26 11.07 0.35
N GLY A 450 12.18 11.74 0.74
CA GLY A 450 10.79 11.26 0.69
C GLY A 450 10.22 10.81 -0.66
N GLY A 451 10.90 11.20 -1.74
CA GLY A 451 10.54 10.85 -3.11
C GLY A 451 11.28 9.62 -3.63
N LEU A 452 12.33 9.16 -2.94
CA LEU A 452 13.16 8.07 -3.43
C LEU A 452 12.33 6.77 -3.48
N ARG A 453 12.41 6.10 -4.63
CA ARG A 453 11.82 4.79 -4.90
C ARG A 453 12.90 3.88 -5.43
N SER A 454 12.96 2.66 -4.91
CA SER A 454 13.93 1.65 -5.31
C SER A 454 13.38 0.24 -5.09
N PHE A 455 14.21 -0.78 -5.25
CA PHE A 455 13.90 -2.18 -4.97
C PHE A 455 14.89 -2.73 -3.95
N VAL A 456 14.39 -3.54 -3.02
CA VAL A 456 15.19 -4.14 -1.94
C VAL A 456 14.79 -5.59 -1.69
N ASN A 457 15.62 -6.29 -0.94
CA ASN A 457 15.23 -7.53 -0.28
C ASN A 457 15.92 -7.68 1.08
N PHE A 458 15.32 -8.47 1.96
CA PHE A 458 15.90 -8.89 3.23
C PHE A 458 15.97 -10.40 3.27
N GLU A 459 17.04 -10.91 3.86
CA GLU A 459 17.33 -12.34 3.88
C GLU A 459 17.99 -12.71 5.20
N ALA A 460 17.74 -13.93 5.65
CA ALA A 460 18.48 -14.55 6.72
C ALA A 460 18.92 -15.94 6.31
N THR A 461 20.16 -16.28 6.66
CA THR A 461 20.73 -17.62 6.53
C THR A 461 21.15 -18.07 7.90
N PHE A 462 20.47 -19.09 8.43
CA PHE A 462 20.80 -19.68 9.73
C PHE A 462 21.57 -20.99 9.57
N GLY A 463 22.63 -21.14 10.35
CA GLY A 463 23.52 -22.29 10.32
C GLY A 463 24.15 -22.52 8.94
N GLY A 464 24.33 -21.46 8.16
CA GLY A 464 24.86 -21.50 6.79
C GLY A 464 23.94 -22.12 5.72
N ARG A 465 22.83 -22.76 6.07
CA ARG A 465 22.05 -23.60 5.13
C ARG A 465 20.58 -23.26 5.03
N ASN A 466 19.98 -22.80 6.13
CA ASN A 466 18.56 -22.50 6.17
C ASN A 466 18.35 -21.04 5.76
N LYS A 467 18.03 -20.82 4.49
CA LYS A 467 17.90 -19.49 3.92
C LYS A 467 16.43 -19.15 3.69
N PHE A 468 16.02 -17.99 4.15
CA PHE A 468 14.66 -17.52 3.95
C PHE A 468 14.63 -16.01 3.78
N TRP A 469 13.64 -15.58 3.01
CA TRP A 469 13.62 -14.25 2.41
C TRP A 469 12.33 -13.54 2.77
N TRP A 470 12.42 -12.22 2.85
CA TRP A 470 11.22 -11.41 2.94
C TRP A 470 10.43 -11.44 1.61
N ALA A 471 11.11 -11.20 0.48
CA ALA A 471 10.53 -11.24 -0.86
C ALA A 471 11.11 -12.37 -1.72
N ASN A 472 10.26 -13.06 -2.47
CA ASN A 472 10.63 -14.03 -3.50
C ASN A 472 9.65 -13.95 -4.69
N ALA A 473 9.49 -12.72 -5.21
CA ALA A 473 8.38 -12.36 -6.10
C ALA A 473 8.27 -13.22 -7.38
N ASP A 474 9.41 -13.64 -7.93
CA ASP A 474 9.50 -14.46 -9.15
C ASP A 474 9.80 -15.95 -8.88
N GLY A 475 9.98 -16.34 -7.61
CA GLY A 475 10.35 -17.69 -7.22
C GLY A 475 11.79 -18.08 -7.58
N SER A 476 12.65 -17.13 -7.93
CA SER A 476 14.04 -17.42 -8.33
C SER A 476 14.97 -17.76 -7.17
N ALA A 477 14.59 -17.46 -5.92
CA ALA A 477 15.39 -17.77 -4.74
C ALA A 477 15.08 -19.14 -4.12
N SER A 478 16.14 -19.90 -3.78
CA SER A 478 16.07 -21.18 -3.04
C SER A 478 16.00 -20.97 -1.53
N VAL A 479 15.33 -21.90 -0.83
CA VAL A 479 15.20 -21.94 0.64
C VAL A 479 16.24 -22.83 1.34
N ILE A 480 16.90 -23.70 0.59
CA ILE A 480 17.98 -24.56 1.10
C ILE A 480 19.22 -24.24 0.30
N THR A 481 20.30 -23.88 1.00
CA THR A 481 21.59 -23.56 0.38
C THR A 481 22.63 -24.66 0.61
N LEU A 482 22.88 -25.45 -0.44
CA LEU A 482 23.91 -26.50 -0.47
C LEU A 482 24.94 -26.28 -1.60
N ASP A 483 24.76 -25.23 -2.41
CA ASP A 483 25.67 -24.85 -3.51
C ASP A 483 25.98 -23.34 -3.39
N GLU A 484 26.86 -23.02 -2.43
CA GLU A 484 27.45 -21.69 -2.14
C GLU A 484 27.53 -20.69 -3.30
N PRO A 485 28.01 -21.06 -4.48
CA PRO A 485 28.44 -20.09 -5.47
C PRO A 485 27.34 -19.73 -6.47
N ALA A 486 26.32 -20.57 -6.62
CA ALA A 486 25.08 -20.18 -7.30
C ALA A 486 24.24 -19.22 -6.43
N GLU A 487 24.38 -19.31 -5.10
CA GLU A 487 23.49 -18.66 -4.13
C GLU A 487 24.03 -17.39 -3.48
N ALA A 488 25.26 -17.01 -3.83
CA ALA A 488 25.85 -15.71 -3.52
C ALA A 488 25.22 -14.54 -4.32
N ARG A 489 24.49 -14.83 -5.41
CA ARG A 489 23.91 -13.86 -6.35
C ARG A 489 22.89 -12.91 -5.73
N LEU A 490 22.58 -11.85 -6.48
CA LEU A 490 21.66 -10.82 -6.06
C LEU A 490 20.18 -11.18 -6.22
N TYR A 491 19.79 -12.14 -7.06
CA TYR A 491 18.38 -12.53 -7.30
C TYR A 491 17.45 -11.32 -7.55
N GLN A 492 17.80 -10.44 -8.50
CA GLN A 492 17.05 -9.19 -8.73
C GLN A 492 15.54 -9.38 -8.96
N GLY A 493 15.13 -10.49 -9.57
CA GLY A 493 13.71 -10.78 -9.79
C GLY A 493 12.91 -11.11 -8.52
N SER A 494 13.60 -11.44 -7.42
CA SER A 494 12.99 -11.66 -6.10
C SER A 494 12.82 -10.38 -5.28
N TRP A 495 13.32 -9.23 -5.74
CA TRP A 495 13.29 -7.98 -4.98
C TRP A 495 11.89 -7.35 -4.97
N ALA A 496 11.55 -6.68 -3.88
CA ALA A 496 10.29 -5.97 -3.71
C ALA A 496 10.50 -4.45 -3.70
N PRO A 497 9.46 -3.66 -4.02
CA PRO A 497 9.55 -2.20 -3.95
C PRO A 497 9.92 -1.68 -2.56
N ALA A 498 10.69 -0.60 -2.54
CA ALA A 498 11.03 0.19 -1.35
C ALA A 498 10.63 1.65 -1.52
N GLN A 499 10.16 2.25 -0.43
CA GLN A 499 9.78 3.66 -0.34
C GLN A 499 10.49 4.31 0.84
N TRP A 500 11.13 5.45 0.57
CA TRP A 500 11.56 6.38 1.60
C TRP A 500 10.38 7.29 1.92
N VAL A 501 9.92 7.24 3.16
CA VAL A 501 8.79 8.04 3.62
C VAL A 501 9.25 9.48 3.72
N ASP A 502 8.46 10.40 3.18
CA ASP A 502 8.74 11.83 3.25
C ASP A 502 8.90 12.28 4.70
N ILE A 503 9.71 13.31 4.94
CA ILE A 503 9.80 13.94 6.26
C ILE A 503 8.65 14.91 6.51
N HIS A 504 8.01 15.41 5.47
CA HIS A 504 6.78 16.17 5.59
C HIS A 504 5.60 15.28 5.99
N ASN A 505 4.64 15.85 6.73
CA ASN A 505 3.44 15.15 7.17
C ASN A 505 3.73 13.88 8.01
N GLN A 506 4.65 13.96 8.98
CA GLN A 506 4.91 12.84 9.89
C GLN A 506 3.72 12.56 10.79
N ALA A 507 3.16 11.36 10.68
CA ALA A 507 2.17 10.87 11.63
C ALA A 507 2.82 10.55 12.98
N ILE A 508 2.13 10.88 14.07
CA ILE A 508 2.51 10.44 15.40
C ILE A 508 2.06 8.97 15.56
N ARG A 509 3.02 8.06 15.74
CA ARG A 509 2.73 6.61 15.76
C ARG A 509 2.68 5.99 17.14
N SER A 510 3.30 6.62 18.14
CA SER A 510 3.41 6.08 19.50
C SER A 510 2.61 6.94 20.46
N TRP A 511 1.58 6.35 21.05
CA TRP A 511 0.62 7.02 21.94
C TRP A 511 0.51 6.27 23.27
N ASN A 512 0.14 6.98 24.34
CA ASN A 512 -0.59 6.37 25.44
C ASN A 512 -2.05 6.76 25.31
N VAL A 513 -2.97 5.81 25.47
CA VAL A 513 -4.41 6.02 25.35
C VAL A 513 -5.13 5.66 26.64
N ILE A 514 -6.27 6.30 26.90
CA ILE A 514 -7.14 5.95 28.02
C ILE A 514 -8.60 6.27 27.68
N GLY A 515 -9.51 5.42 28.14
CA GLY A 515 -10.95 5.59 27.95
C GLY A 515 -11.67 4.25 27.72
N PRO A 516 -12.93 4.30 27.28
CA PRO A 516 -13.77 5.52 27.23
C PRO A 516 -14.21 5.98 28.62
N PHE A 517 -14.20 7.29 28.83
CA PHE A 517 -14.92 7.97 29.90
C PHE A 517 -16.37 8.18 29.49
N GLY A 518 -17.28 8.14 30.45
CA GLY A 518 -18.70 8.37 30.26
C GLY A 518 -19.30 9.12 31.44
N PHE A 519 -20.53 8.81 31.82
CA PHE A 519 -21.22 9.47 32.93
C PHE A 519 -22.37 8.62 33.46
N GLU A 520 -22.76 8.85 34.71
CA GLU A 520 -23.72 8.01 35.45
C GLU A 520 -25.04 7.78 34.73
N ARG A 521 -25.58 8.82 34.07
CA ARG A 521 -26.87 8.76 33.37
C ARG A 521 -26.80 8.08 32.01
N LEU A 522 -25.61 7.88 31.44
CA LEU A 522 -25.44 7.39 30.06
C LEU A 522 -26.19 6.08 29.76
N PRO A 523 -26.20 5.05 30.64
CA PRO A 523 -26.95 3.82 30.39
C PRO A 523 -28.47 4.00 30.26
N ARG A 524 -29.02 5.09 30.80
CA ARG A 524 -30.48 5.38 30.80
C ARG A 524 -30.94 6.20 29.60
N LEU A 525 -30.00 6.77 28.83
CA LEU A 525 -30.30 7.53 27.61
C LEU A 525 -30.42 6.58 26.43
N ARG A 526 -31.07 6.96 25.33
CA ARG A 526 -31.16 6.17 24.10
C ARG A 526 -30.24 6.76 23.03
N HIS A 527 -29.54 5.90 22.29
CA HIS A 527 -28.52 6.31 21.32
C HIS A 527 -29.03 7.29 20.26
N VAL A 528 -30.24 7.07 19.73
CA VAL A 528 -30.79 7.88 18.63
C VAL A 528 -31.50 9.11 19.17
N GLU A 529 -32.39 8.93 20.14
CA GLU A 529 -33.30 9.98 20.61
C GLU A 529 -32.64 10.96 21.57
N ASP A 530 -31.71 10.48 22.41
CA ASP A 530 -31.03 11.30 23.42
C ASP A 530 -29.62 11.70 22.97
N ARG A 531 -29.28 11.49 21.69
CA ARG A 531 -27.97 11.84 21.10
C ARG A 531 -27.52 13.27 21.40
N PRO A 532 -28.39 14.31 21.27
CA PRO A 532 -27.99 15.67 21.60
C PRO A 532 -27.61 15.85 23.08
N ILE A 533 -28.31 15.17 23.99
CA ILE A 533 -28.02 15.22 25.43
C ILE A 533 -26.69 14.54 25.74
N ILE A 534 -26.45 13.36 25.14
CA ILE A 534 -25.19 12.61 25.30
C ILE A 534 -24.03 13.48 24.84
N TRP A 535 -24.15 14.05 23.64
CA TRP A 535 -23.16 14.93 23.04
C TRP A 535 -22.85 16.15 23.90
N GLU A 536 -23.89 16.89 24.31
CA GLU A 536 -23.72 18.09 25.14
C GLU A 536 -23.08 17.74 26.49
N THR A 537 -23.49 16.63 27.11
CA THR A 537 -22.91 16.17 28.38
C THR A 537 -21.43 15.85 28.23
N LEU A 538 -21.04 15.10 27.18
CA LEU A 538 -19.64 14.81 26.91
C LEU A 538 -18.85 16.10 26.66
N LEU A 539 -19.33 16.99 25.80
CA LEU A 539 -18.62 18.23 25.49
C LEU A 539 -18.35 19.12 26.72
N ARG A 540 -19.33 19.21 27.63
CA ARG A 540 -19.24 20.01 28.86
C ARG A 540 -18.47 19.33 29.99
N ALA A 541 -18.39 18.00 29.99
CA ALA A 541 -17.66 17.27 31.02
C ALA A 541 -16.16 17.55 30.93
N THR A 542 -15.50 17.74 32.07
CA THR A 542 -14.04 17.75 32.20
C THR A 542 -13.63 16.44 32.86
N PHE A 543 -12.74 15.70 32.21
CA PHE A 543 -12.19 14.47 32.77
C PHE A 543 -10.74 14.67 33.26
N PRO A 544 -10.26 13.83 34.19
CA PRO A 544 -8.99 14.04 34.88
C PRO A 544 -7.77 14.26 33.97
N PRO A 545 -7.63 13.57 32.80
CA PRO A 545 -6.51 13.82 31.90
C PRO A 545 -6.36 15.25 31.40
N GLU A 546 -7.42 16.09 31.44
CA GLU A 546 -7.36 17.51 31.05
C GLU A 546 -6.68 18.40 32.08
N THR A 547 -6.71 18.01 33.36
CA THR A 547 -6.07 18.76 34.44
C THR A 547 -4.62 18.33 34.59
N GLN A 548 -4.37 17.02 34.58
CA GLN A 548 -3.04 16.45 34.70
C GLN A 548 -2.99 15.08 34.04
N VAL A 549 -1.99 14.86 33.18
CA VAL A 549 -1.68 13.55 32.63
C VAL A 549 -0.84 12.77 33.64
N ASP A 550 -1.46 11.81 34.33
CA ASP A 550 -0.77 10.81 35.15
C ASP A 550 -0.93 9.43 34.52
N LEU A 551 0.15 8.94 33.88
CA LEU A 551 0.17 7.65 33.19
C LEU A 551 0.04 6.45 34.13
N LYS A 552 0.22 6.63 35.44
CA LYS A 552 0.06 5.61 36.47
C LYS A 552 -1.32 5.63 37.11
N ALA A 553 -2.14 6.63 36.81
CA ALA A 553 -3.46 6.78 37.40
C ALA A 553 -4.41 5.64 36.99
N ARG A 554 -5.27 5.27 37.93
CA ARG A 554 -6.36 4.31 37.76
C ARG A 554 -7.67 4.99 38.12
N TYR A 555 -8.61 5.05 37.18
CA TYR A 555 -9.91 5.68 37.39
C TYR A 555 -11.03 4.65 37.49
N GLN A 556 -11.94 4.86 38.45
CA GLN A 556 -13.15 4.08 38.65
C GLN A 556 -14.24 5.00 39.24
N GLY A 557 -15.48 4.82 38.82
CA GLY A 557 -16.63 5.53 39.39
C GLY A 557 -17.67 5.90 38.33
N PRO A 558 -18.61 6.81 38.67
CA PRO A 558 -19.68 7.20 37.75
C PRO A 558 -19.20 7.76 36.40
N MET A 559 -18.03 8.43 36.37
CA MET A 559 -17.41 8.97 35.15
C MET A 559 -16.76 7.91 34.24
N THR A 560 -16.66 6.67 34.72
CA THR A 560 -16.17 5.51 33.95
C THR A 560 -17.31 4.60 33.51
N GLN A 561 -18.56 5.05 33.74
CA GLN A 561 -19.77 4.36 33.33
C GLN A 561 -19.99 4.59 31.84
N THR A 562 -19.85 3.52 31.07
CA THR A 562 -20.27 3.46 29.67
C THR A 562 -21.71 2.96 29.57
N ARG A 563 -22.29 2.88 28.37
CA ARG A 563 -23.66 2.35 28.23
C ARG A 563 -23.78 0.92 28.71
N GLN A 564 -22.77 0.09 28.44
CA GLN A 564 -22.82 -1.34 28.72
C GLN A 564 -22.37 -1.69 30.14
N LYS A 565 -21.34 -1.00 30.65
CA LYS A 565 -20.71 -1.35 31.93
C LYS A 565 -19.90 -0.20 32.52
N GLN A 566 -19.66 -0.27 33.82
CA GLN A 566 -18.61 0.50 34.46
C GLN A 566 -17.26 -0.13 34.14
N ARG A 567 -16.28 0.67 33.72
CA ARG A 567 -14.91 0.22 33.43
C ARG A 567 -13.95 0.68 34.52
N THR A 568 -12.86 -0.05 34.72
CA THR A 568 -11.66 0.49 35.35
C THR A 568 -10.77 1.01 34.24
N LEU A 569 -10.40 2.28 34.27
CA LEU A 569 -9.59 2.90 33.22
C LEU A 569 -8.15 3.06 33.69
N THR A 570 -7.21 2.61 32.86
CA THR A 570 -5.76 2.79 33.00
C THR A 570 -5.21 3.17 31.64
N TRP A 571 -4.09 3.90 31.61
CA TRP A 571 -3.40 4.20 30.37
C TRP A 571 -2.85 2.92 29.72
N GLN A 572 -2.89 2.87 28.40
CA GLN A 572 -2.35 1.77 27.60
C GLN A 572 -1.44 2.33 26.52
N SER A 573 -0.24 1.77 26.38
CA SER A 573 0.64 2.09 25.26
C SER A 573 0.04 1.54 23.96
N TYR A 574 -0.01 2.37 22.94
CA TYR A 574 -0.53 1.99 21.63
C TYR A 574 0.41 2.49 20.53
N ASN A 575 0.77 1.58 19.60
CA ASN A 575 1.50 1.92 18.40
C ASN A 575 0.64 1.64 17.17
N THR A 576 0.49 2.62 16.29
CA THR A 576 -0.36 2.55 15.08
C THR A 576 0.17 1.57 14.03
N GLY A 577 1.41 1.08 14.18
CA GLY A 577 2.01 0.06 13.32
C GLY A 577 2.18 0.56 11.89
N ALA A 578 1.68 -0.23 10.92
CA ALA A 578 1.68 0.11 9.49
C ALA A 578 0.58 1.12 9.11
N GLY A 579 -0.41 1.32 9.99
CA GLY A 579 -1.41 2.36 9.83
C GLY A 579 -0.87 3.70 10.30
N ASP A 580 -1.33 4.77 9.67
CA ASP A 580 -1.02 6.13 10.13
C ASP A 580 -2.05 6.59 11.19
N PHE A 581 -3.17 5.87 11.37
CA PHE A 581 -4.24 6.28 12.28
C PHE A 581 -4.14 5.62 13.65
N LEU A 582 -4.32 6.44 14.70
CA LEU A 582 -4.73 5.99 16.01
C LEU A 582 -6.18 5.50 15.94
N ASP A 583 -6.39 4.21 16.22
CA ASP A 583 -7.70 3.59 16.28
C ASP A 583 -8.06 3.29 17.74
N PHE A 584 -8.93 4.10 18.34
CA PHE A 584 -9.34 3.92 19.74
C PHE A 584 -10.13 2.63 19.97
N GLN A 585 -10.80 2.10 18.94
CA GLN A 585 -11.53 0.83 19.05
C GLN A 585 -10.54 -0.30 19.30
N GLN A 586 -9.49 -0.36 18.50
CA GLN A 586 -8.42 -1.34 18.65
C GLN A 586 -7.61 -1.11 19.92
N ALA A 587 -7.28 0.14 20.22
CA ALA A 587 -6.40 0.49 21.33
C ALA A 587 -7.03 0.26 22.71
N LEU A 588 -8.36 0.36 22.85
CA LEU A 588 -9.05 0.32 24.14
C LEU A 588 -10.08 -0.83 24.27
N ASP A 589 -10.17 -1.72 23.27
CA ASP A 589 -11.31 -2.65 23.11
C ASP A 589 -12.65 -1.91 23.26
N TRP A 590 -12.74 -0.76 22.59
CA TRP A 590 -13.89 0.12 22.64
C TRP A 590 -14.89 -0.25 21.53
N LYS A 591 -15.60 -1.36 21.77
CA LYS A 591 -16.46 -1.99 20.76
C LYS A 591 -17.45 -1.02 20.12
N GLN A 592 -17.57 -1.15 18.80
CA GLN A 592 -18.49 -0.38 17.98
C GLN A 592 -19.94 -0.69 18.35
N TYR A 593 -20.62 0.35 18.81
CA TYR A 593 -22.07 0.46 18.95
C TYR A 593 -22.72 -0.37 20.09
N PRO A 594 -23.52 0.25 20.97
CA PRO A 594 -23.72 1.68 21.20
C PRO A 594 -22.91 2.14 22.42
N ASP A 595 -21.56 2.14 22.38
CA ASP A 595 -20.74 2.51 23.54
C ASP A 595 -20.21 3.96 23.39
N GLU A 596 -21.03 4.99 23.61
CA GLU A 596 -20.58 6.39 23.50
C GLU A 596 -19.65 6.80 24.66
N GLY A 597 -18.77 7.78 24.41
CA GLY A 597 -17.85 8.24 25.45
C GLY A 597 -16.73 9.13 24.93
N ALA A 598 -15.84 9.52 25.84
CA ALA A 598 -14.65 10.29 25.54
C ALA A 598 -13.40 9.44 25.75
N ALA A 599 -12.50 9.39 24.78
CA ALA A 599 -11.18 8.79 24.94
C ALA A 599 -10.10 9.87 24.84
N TYR A 600 -8.96 9.62 25.49
CA TYR A 600 -7.79 10.48 25.43
C TYR A 600 -6.61 9.73 24.85
N ALA A 601 -5.77 10.47 24.12
CA ALA A 601 -4.45 10.00 23.71
C ALA A 601 -3.42 11.08 24.01
N VAL A 602 -2.23 10.67 24.46
CA VAL A 602 -1.11 11.58 24.70
C VAL A 602 0.14 11.07 24.00
N ALA A 603 0.87 12.02 23.43
CA ALA A 603 2.20 11.83 22.88
C ALA A 603 3.06 13.06 23.22
N TYR A 604 4.37 12.92 23.07
CA TYR A 604 5.33 13.96 23.38
C TYR A 604 6.24 14.25 22.19
N ILE A 605 6.47 15.53 21.95
CA ILE A 605 7.33 16.05 20.89
C ILE A 605 8.52 16.76 21.55
N TYR A 606 9.70 16.17 21.48
CA TYR A 606 10.92 16.85 21.88
C TYR A 606 11.38 17.78 20.77
N SER A 607 11.72 19.02 21.12
CA SER A 607 12.37 19.97 20.25
C SER A 607 13.64 20.50 20.92
N PRO A 608 14.83 20.41 20.31
CA PRO A 608 16.08 20.86 20.97
C PRO A 608 16.12 22.37 21.19
N ALA A 609 15.37 23.13 20.40
CA ALA A 609 15.18 24.57 20.55
C ALA A 609 13.70 24.91 20.30
N ALA A 610 13.28 26.12 20.67
CA ALA A 610 11.93 26.57 20.31
C ALA A 610 11.80 26.62 18.78
N ALA A 611 10.71 26.06 18.24
CA ALA A 611 10.54 25.83 16.80
C ALA A 611 9.09 26.02 16.35
N ASP A 612 8.89 26.53 15.14
CA ASP A 612 7.57 26.63 14.52
C ASP A 612 7.33 25.43 13.62
N ILE A 613 6.19 24.77 13.82
CA ILE A 613 5.74 23.64 13.01
C ILE A 613 4.27 23.83 12.62
N GLN A 614 3.80 22.98 11.74
CA GLN A 614 2.40 22.87 11.35
C GLN A 614 1.84 21.55 11.85
N LEU A 615 0.66 21.59 12.47
CA LEU A 615 -0.12 20.40 12.80
C LEU A 615 -1.32 20.30 11.88
N ARG A 616 -1.62 19.08 11.42
CA ARG A 616 -2.86 18.77 10.71
C ARG A 616 -3.55 17.61 11.40
N LEU A 617 -4.82 17.77 11.74
CA LEU A 617 -5.62 16.72 12.34
C LEU A 617 -6.33 15.94 11.25
N LEU A 618 -6.22 14.62 11.30
CA LEU A 618 -7.01 13.72 10.47
C LEU A 618 -8.03 12.99 11.34
N HIS A 619 -9.19 12.70 10.77
CA HIS A 619 -10.24 11.95 11.43
C HIS A 619 -11.09 11.22 10.39
N ALA A 620 -11.59 10.04 10.75
CA ALA A 620 -12.51 9.29 9.91
C ALA A 620 -13.97 9.72 10.18
N GLY A 621 -14.83 9.63 9.16
CA GLY A 621 -16.22 10.10 9.22
C GLY A 621 -17.07 9.52 10.37
N GLY A 622 -18.09 10.27 10.80
CA GLY A 622 -18.99 9.97 11.91
C GLY A 622 -19.42 11.23 12.67
N THR A 623 -20.17 11.09 13.76
CA THR A 623 -20.39 12.20 14.72
C THR A 623 -19.43 12.03 15.91
N HIS A 624 -18.41 12.88 15.92
CA HIS A 624 -17.40 12.94 16.96
C HIS A 624 -16.86 14.37 17.10
N ALA A 625 -16.32 14.71 18.27
CA ALA A 625 -15.60 15.96 18.50
C ALA A 625 -14.15 15.65 18.88
N LEU A 626 -13.23 16.44 18.36
CA LEU A 626 -11.80 16.27 18.57
C LEU A 626 -11.21 17.58 19.11
N ARG A 627 -10.60 17.49 20.30
CA ARG A 627 -9.90 18.60 20.98
C ARG A 627 -8.44 18.23 21.16
N VAL A 628 -7.55 19.19 20.95
CA VAL A 628 -6.10 18.96 21.04
C VAL A 628 -5.46 20.09 21.85
N TRP A 629 -4.64 19.73 22.83
CA TRP A 629 -3.84 20.64 23.62
C TRP A 629 -2.36 20.44 23.34
N LEU A 630 -1.61 21.54 23.29
CA LEU A 630 -0.15 21.55 23.28
C LEU A 630 0.34 22.31 24.52
N ASN A 631 1.05 21.65 25.43
CA ASN A 631 1.52 22.22 26.70
C ASN A 631 0.42 23.01 27.42
N ASP A 632 -0.73 22.37 27.63
CA ASP A 632 -1.92 22.91 28.30
C ASP A 632 -2.70 23.98 27.51
N LYS A 633 -2.22 24.40 26.35
CA LYS A 633 -2.94 25.32 25.47
C LYS A 633 -3.82 24.56 24.48
N LEU A 634 -5.14 24.74 24.58
CA LEU A 634 -6.09 24.23 23.59
C LEU A 634 -5.84 24.86 22.22
N LEU A 635 -5.72 24.04 21.19
CA LEU A 635 -5.50 24.43 19.81
C LEU A 635 -6.84 24.60 19.05
N PRO A 636 -7.07 25.72 18.35
CA PRO A 636 -8.25 25.90 17.50
C PRO A 636 -8.02 25.41 16.05
N PRO A 637 -9.06 24.86 15.36
CA PRO A 637 -10.42 24.68 15.84
C PRO A 637 -10.60 23.34 16.57
N VAL A 638 -11.63 23.27 17.41
CA VAL A 638 -12.23 22.00 17.81
C VAL A 638 -12.87 21.39 16.57
N VAL A 639 -12.44 20.20 16.19
CA VAL A 639 -12.90 19.53 14.96
C VAL A 639 -14.19 18.76 15.24
N GLN A 640 -15.16 18.84 14.33
CA GLN A 640 -16.40 18.09 14.38
C GLN A 640 -16.59 17.31 13.07
N GLY A 641 -17.07 16.07 13.17
CA GLY A 641 -17.59 15.33 12.02
C GLY A 641 -18.98 15.81 11.58
N GLU A 642 -19.72 14.99 10.82
CA GLU A 642 -21.06 15.36 10.27
C GLU A 642 -22.00 15.89 11.37
N THR A 643 -22.61 17.04 11.08
CA THR A 643 -23.33 17.89 12.04
C THR A 643 -24.66 17.31 12.52
N PHE A 644 -24.83 17.25 13.85
CA PHE A 644 -25.94 17.94 14.50
C PHE A 644 -25.41 19.32 14.89
N SER A 645 -25.93 20.41 14.33
CA SER A 645 -25.58 21.77 14.75
C SER A 645 -26.63 22.25 15.77
N PRO A 646 -26.35 22.36 17.07
CA PRO A 646 -27.16 23.20 17.93
C PRO A 646 -26.85 24.68 17.62
N GLN A 647 -27.86 25.55 17.70
CA GLN A 647 -27.78 27.00 17.45
C GLN A 647 -26.79 27.78 18.36
N TRP A 648 -26.05 27.12 19.25
CA TRP A 648 -25.35 27.74 20.38
C TRP A 648 -23.82 27.60 20.34
N PHE A 649 -23.22 27.10 19.25
CA PHE A 649 -21.76 27.04 19.09
C PHE A 649 -21.26 27.98 17.98
N PRO A 650 -20.26 28.86 18.25
CA PRO A 650 -19.79 29.86 17.29
C PRO A 650 -18.58 29.40 16.45
N VAL A 651 -18.39 28.09 16.24
CA VAL A 651 -17.21 27.57 15.52
C VAL A 651 -17.66 26.92 14.22
N ALA A 652 -17.25 27.51 13.10
CA ALA A 652 -17.54 26.98 11.78
C ALA A 652 -16.83 25.62 11.56
N PRO A 653 -17.46 24.65 10.87
CA PRO A 653 -16.78 23.42 10.46
C PRO A 653 -15.51 23.77 9.67
N ALA A 654 -14.42 23.04 9.92
CA ALA A 654 -13.18 23.23 9.19
C ALA A 654 -13.43 23.01 7.68
N ARG A 655 -12.73 23.75 6.80
CA ARG A 655 -12.76 23.47 5.36
C ARG A 655 -12.01 22.18 5.08
N GLU A 656 -12.75 21.09 4.98
CA GLU A 656 -12.27 19.73 4.78
C GLU A 656 -11.73 19.50 3.36
N LYS A 657 -10.65 18.73 3.23
CA LYS A 657 -10.24 18.12 1.97
C LYS A 657 -10.20 16.60 2.13
N PRO A 658 -10.86 15.82 1.25
CA PRO A 658 -10.72 14.38 1.25
C PRO A 658 -9.27 13.99 0.90
N VAL A 659 -8.69 13.08 1.67
CA VAL A 659 -7.42 12.42 1.32
C VAL A 659 -7.77 11.10 0.62
N SER A 660 -7.17 10.89 -0.55
CA SER A 660 -7.41 9.78 -1.49
C SER A 660 -7.91 8.46 -0.87
N GLY A 661 -9.09 8.00 -1.31
CA GLY A 661 -9.52 6.59 -1.24
C GLY A 661 -9.99 6.07 0.13
N ARG A 662 -10.03 6.89 1.18
CA ARG A 662 -10.67 6.57 2.48
C ARG A 662 -11.62 7.69 2.87
N THR A 663 -12.64 7.41 3.68
CA THR A 663 -13.54 8.41 4.29
C THR A 663 -12.84 9.19 5.42
N VAL A 664 -11.65 9.73 5.12
CA VAL A 664 -10.78 10.48 6.03
C VAL A 664 -10.85 11.96 5.66
N GLN A 665 -11.18 12.78 6.65
CA GLN A 665 -11.19 14.23 6.59
C GLN A 665 -9.91 14.78 7.24
N ALA A 666 -9.44 15.92 6.73
CA ALA A 666 -8.26 16.60 7.23
C ALA A 666 -8.56 18.09 7.50
N THR A 667 -8.06 18.62 8.61
CA THR A 667 -8.13 20.07 8.89
C THR A 667 -7.20 20.85 7.97
N ALA A 668 -7.37 22.18 7.94
CA ALA A 668 -6.29 23.05 7.47
C ALA A 668 -5.06 22.91 8.38
N PRO A 669 -3.83 23.08 7.85
CA PRO A 669 -2.62 23.17 8.68
C PRO A 669 -2.72 24.29 9.72
N GLN A 670 -2.27 24.01 10.95
CA GLN A 670 -2.23 24.96 12.05
C GLN A 670 -0.80 25.24 12.47
N ALA A 671 -0.39 26.49 12.43
CA ALA A 671 0.91 26.91 12.94
C ALA A 671 0.92 26.81 14.47
N VAL A 672 1.88 26.09 15.03
CA VAL A 672 2.13 26.01 16.47
C VAL A 672 3.61 26.19 16.78
N ARG A 673 3.89 26.77 17.95
CA ARG A 673 5.25 26.98 18.45
C ARG A 673 5.56 25.94 19.53
N LEU A 674 6.55 25.09 19.27
CA LEU A 674 7.14 24.20 20.27
C LEU A 674 8.07 25.00 21.18
N GLN A 675 8.09 24.63 22.46
CA GLN A 675 9.09 25.04 23.43
C GLN A 675 10.33 24.15 23.28
N ALA A 676 11.49 24.65 23.72
CA ALA A 676 12.67 23.80 23.85
C ALA A 676 12.42 22.74 24.95
N GLY A 677 12.80 21.50 24.68
CA GLY A 677 12.49 20.35 25.54
C GLY A 677 11.27 19.56 25.06
N TRP A 678 10.64 18.84 25.98
CA TRP A 678 9.48 18.00 25.71
C TRP A 678 8.19 18.81 25.71
N ASN A 679 7.40 18.65 24.65
CA ASN A 679 6.10 19.27 24.49
C ASN A 679 5.02 18.19 24.58
N GLN A 680 4.05 18.34 25.48
CA GLN A 680 2.94 17.42 25.63
C GLN A 680 1.85 17.73 24.61
N LEU A 681 1.49 16.74 23.79
CA LEU A 681 0.35 16.77 22.89
C LEU A 681 -0.75 15.87 23.45
N LEU A 682 -1.81 16.46 23.99
CA LEU A 682 -2.97 15.74 24.51
C LEU A 682 -4.14 15.86 23.53
N LEU A 683 -4.74 14.74 23.18
CA LEU A 683 -5.90 14.62 22.32
C LEU A 683 -7.08 14.10 23.14
N ARG A 684 -8.26 14.68 22.95
CA ARG A 684 -9.54 14.14 23.40
C ARG A 684 -10.45 13.90 22.22
N PHE A 685 -11.00 12.69 22.16
CA PHE A 685 -11.94 12.24 21.15
C PHE A 685 -13.27 11.87 21.80
N ASP A 686 -14.27 12.73 21.62
CA ASP A 686 -15.65 12.47 22.05
C ASP A 686 -16.40 11.76 20.94
N TRP A 687 -16.65 10.47 21.10
CA TRP A 687 -17.27 9.62 20.09
C TRP A 687 -18.75 9.36 20.41
N ILE A 688 -19.59 9.51 19.38
CA ILE A 688 -21.01 9.15 19.43
C ILE A 688 -21.32 8.01 18.46
N TRP A 689 -20.92 8.13 17.19
CA TRP A 689 -21.04 7.07 16.19
C TRP A 689 -20.05 7.27 15.04
N GLY A 690 -19.77 6.20 14.31
CA GLY A 690 -18.85 6.19 13.16
C GLY A 690 -17.48 5.59 13.50
N ALA A 691 -16.46 5.90 12.69
CA ALA A 691 -15.12 5.38 12.91
C ALA A 691 -14.44 6.06 14.11
N GLN A 692 -13.62 5.31 14.86
CA GLN A 692 -12.88 5.79 16.04
C GLN A 692 -11.41 6.09 15.69
N GLN A 693 -11.17 6.58 14.48
CA GLN A 693 -9.84 6.75 13.90
C GLN A 693 -9.49 8.23 13.78
N VAL A 694 -8.34 8.60 14.36
CA VAL A 694 -7.77 9.95 14.32
C VAL A 694 -6.28 9.89 14.04
N ASP A 695 -5.69 10.98 13.55
CA ASP A 695 -4.24 11.12 13.43
C ASP A 695 -3.84 12.61 13.57
N VAL A 696 -2.56 12.83 13.88
CA VAL A 696 -1.93 14.14 13.90
C VAL A 696 -0.68 14.07 13.01
N LEU A 697 -0.72 14.83 11.92
CA LEU A 697 0.41 15.02 11.03
C LEU A 697 1.22 16.24 11.45
N ILE A 698 2.53 16.08 11.51
CA ILE A 698 3.51 17.14 11.76
C ILE A 698 4.16 17.53 10.44
N ASP A 699 4.21 18.82 10.16
CA ASP A 699 4.82 19.39 8.96
C ASP A 699 5.57 20.69 9.29
N GLY A 700 6.40 21.20 8.40
CA GLY A 700 7.24 22.38 8.67
C GLY A 700 8.54 22.41 7.86
N ASP A 701 9.50 23.22 8.32
CA ASP A 701 10.85 23.28 7.74
C ASP A 701 11.59 21.95 7.98
N GLU A 702 12.12 21.34 6.93
CA GLU A 702 12.81 20.05 7.02
C GLU A 702 13.92 20.04 8.08
N ARG A 703 14.68 21.12 8.23
CA ARG A 703 15.78 21.21 9.20
C ARG A 703 15.27 21.13 10.63
N ILE A 704 14.07 21.64 10.88
CA ILE A 704 13.38 21.52 12.17
C ILE A 704 12.86 20.09 12.33
N LEU A 705 12.17 19.56 11.32
CA LEU A 705 11.55 18.23 11.38
C LEU A 705 12.57 17.12 11.68
N TRP A 706 13.76 17.18 11.07
CA TRP A 706 14.86 16.23 11.34
C TRP A 706 15.32 16.23 12.80
N GLN A 707 15.07 17.30 13.54
CA GLN A 707 15.51 17.46 14.92
C GLN A 707 14.45 17.07 15.97
N LEU A 708 13.19 16.88 15.55
CA LEU A 708 12.11 16.54 16.48
C LEU A 708 12.21 15.07 16.92
N ARG A 709 11.94 14.74 18.19
CA ARG A 709 11.72 13.33 18.61
C ARG A 709 10.28 13.12 18.99
N LEU A 710 9.69 12.03 18.51
CA LEU A 710 8.31 11.65 18.80
C LEU A 710 8.30 10.42 19.69
N GLN A 711 7.69 10.51 20.87
CA GLN A 711 7.60 9.41 21.81
C GLN A 711 6.24 9.41 22.53
N ALA A 712 5.83 8.24 23.01
CA ALA A 712 4.61 8.13 23.81
C ALA A 712 4.78 8.75 25.21
N GLN A 713 6.01 8.80 25.73
CA GLN A 713 6.38 9.30 27.05
C GLN A 713 7.76 9.97 26.95
N PRO A 714 8.04 11.05 27.70
CA PRO A 714 9.40 11.56 27.82
C PRO A 714 10.26 10.56 28.62
N PRO A 715 11.59 10.54 28.43
CA PRO A 715 12.50 9.77 29.27
C PRO A 715 12.32 10.14 30.73
N ASP A 716 12.25 9.14 31.61
CA ASP A 716 12.29 9.38 33.05
C ASP A 716 13.57 10.15 33.39
N HIS A 717 13.44 11.31 34.02
CA HIS A 717 14.57 12.11 34.55
C HIS A 717 15.44 11.34 35.59
N ALA A 718 15.11 10.08 35.88
CA ALA A 718 15.80 9.19 36.81
C ALA A 718 16.95 8.37 36.20
N SER A 719 17.32 8.59 34.93
CA SER A 719 18.54 8.02 34.34
C SER A 719 19.53 9.13 34.01
N LYS A 720 20.35 9.49 35.01
CA LYS A 720 21.63 10.18 34.83
C LYS A 720 22.76 9.18 34.99
#